data_AF-A0A8T7L5V7-F1
#
_entry.id   AF-A0A8T7L5V7-F1
#
_cell.length_a   1.000
_cell.length_b   1.000
_cell.length_c   1.000
_cell.angle_alpha   90.00
_cell.angle_beta   90.00
_cell.angle_gamma   90.00
#
_symmetry.space_group_name_H-M   'P 1'
#
loop_
_entity.id
_entity.type
_entity.pdbx_description
1 polymer ?
#
loop_
_entity_poly.entity_id
_entity_poly.type
_entity_poly.pdbx_seq_one_letter_code
_entity_poly.pdbx_strand_id
1 'polypeptide(L)'
;MRHFYIGVEHLFIALLQIQGGLASSILQGQGLTPDYVIEAIRRKAGRGSPQRLWVGIPDTPRAVLVLDIAKEFALEAGRDEAGERDLLRAILEENDNLATRTLRTLGADIAALTEAARVYTPTTEAQPPDLAVSFGAAFDRSEAIEREHLFILRRMFASYPKIRIERRLTGFRKALILVVTPIQADEREAASVVAKIDLADNILDEVQRYEQHVKSALPLQAARLEDPPTAPEVSELAGIKYTLVANSGITPQDLRNRVRDQGLDGLGRLLKQELYARFSKNWWHQNRLFRFQVWMEYDWLLPPILILDAADESESSRNACVLHIPFNRARVKTRLKELEFGDTVILENFVVQRADHHTNVLKLAIGYGDEADKRAYKVDVRGLNLTKGHFYRGEVIERLVGRVWKTRHDILVESALSLQPDFDLRGRWIPSGKSRVLNPLNTYDDLLDRHINGSQSKIHGDLHLGNVLIGPNGSMWLIDFGHTRDGHTLFDWASFEVSILGDAVMPSLDESWDTARLILQYIVALNTRTPISSSDSRIRVAMETIEAIRDIVQECLTDETRWDEYYTALALCALRAITWDTMSLGGRRLMFLLAGLMALEVNYAALVPETLTPSPDEDGPISPGTSTPKTDVIDDLTPDHQSRPDILKRRGIDSWPDDKH
;
A
#
# COMPACT_ATOMS: atom_id res chain seq x y z
N MET A 1 15.50 12.73 18.68
CA MET A 1 14.81 13.39 19.83
C MET A 1 13.66 14.32 19.41
N ARG A 2 13.36 14.43 18.09
CA ARG A 2 12.33 15.32 17.53
C ARG A 2 12.57 16.81 17.83
N HIS A 3 13.82 17.19 18.10
CA HIS A 3 14.18 18.59 18.27
C HIS A 3 14.36 19.23 16.90
N PHE A 4 14.03 20.52 16.78
CA PHE A 4 14.19 21.29 15.54
C PHE A 4 15.54 22.02 15.48
N TYR A 5 16.55 21.47 16.16
CA TYR A 5 17.91 22.00 16.22
C TYR A 5 18.90 20.85 16.50
N ILE A 6 20.17 21.04 16.13
CA ILE A 6 21.28 20.18 16.56
C ILE A 6 21.97 20.85 17.74
N GLY A 7 21.81 20.25 18.91
CA GLY A 7 22.49 20.66 20.13
C GLY A 7 23.66 19.74 20.48
N VAL A 8 24.44 20.15 21.49
CA VAL A 8 25.60 19.39 21.97
C VAL A 8 25.21 17.97 22.42
N GLU A 9 24.01 17.79 22.96
CA GLU A 9 23.46 16.48 23.32
C GLU A 9 23.28 15.54 22.14
N HIS A 10 22.98 16.07 20.94
CA HIS A 10 22.86 15.26 19.73
C HIS A 10 24.23 14.79 19.27
N LEU A 11 25.22 15.69 19.25
CA LEU A 11 26.61 15.35 18.93
C LEU A 11 27.15 14.30 19.90
N PHE A 12 26.91 14.47 21.20
CA PHE A 12 27.37 13.52 22.21
C PHE A 12 26.70 12.15 22.07
N ILE A 13 25.38 12.10 21.84
CA ILE A 13 24.67 10.84 21.58
C ILE A 13 25.25 10.14 20.34
N ALA A 14 25.58 10.88 19.28
CA ALA A 14 26.18 10.30 18.08
C ALA A 14 27.52 9.60 18.39
N LEU A 15 28.38 10.21 19.22
CA LEU A 15 29.64 9.57 19.66
C LEU A 15 29.39 8.28 20.44
N LEU A 16 28.36 8.26 21.30
CA LEU A 16 28.01 7.08 22.09
C LEU A 16 27.43 5.92 21.28
N GLN A 17 26.95 6.18 20.07
CA GLN A 17 26.41 5.16 19.17
C GLN A 17 27.48 4.49 18.29
N ILE A 18 28.72 5.00 18.29
CA ILE A 18 29.83 4.39 17.55
C ILE A 18 30.26 3.12 18.31
N GLN A 19 30.14 1.96 17.67
CA GLN A 19 30.58 0.69 18.26
C GLN A 19 32.10 0.64 18.37
N GLY A 20 32.60 0.32 19.57
CA GLY A 20 34.03 0.39 19.86
C GLY A 20 34.61 1.81 19.80
N GLY A 21 33.76 2.84 19.72
CA GLY A 21 34.18 4.24 19.68
C GLY A 21 34.78 4.69 21.00
N LEU A 22 35.70 5.65 20.92
CA LEU A 22 36.40 6.27 22.06
C LEU A 22 35.44 6.67 23.19
N ALA A 23 34.36 7.39 22.87
CA ALA A 23 33.43 7.90 23.87
C ALA A 23 32.71 6.77 24.63
N SER A 24 32.31 5.73 23.90
CA SER A 24 31.63 4.56 24.47
C SER A 24 32.55 3.79 25.42
N SER A 25 33.80 3.55 25.02
CA SER A 25 34.77 2.79 25.80
C SER A 25 35.21 3.52 27.07
N ILE A 26 35.41 4.83 27.00
CA ILE A 26 35.79 5.64 28.17
C ILE A 26 34.67 5.62 29.22
N LEU A 27 33.40 5.75 28.80
CA LEU A 27 32.27 5.71 29.74
C LEU A 27 32.09 4.34 30.39
N GLN A 28 32.26 3.26 29.61
CA GLN A 28 32.22 1.90 30.15
C GLN A 28 33.31 1.68 31.19
N GLY A 29 34.51 2.24 30.98
CA GLY A 29 35.60 2.23 31.96
C GLY A 29 35.26 2.94 33.29
N GLN A 30 34.29 3.85 33.28
CA GLN A 30 33.73 4.53 34.46
C GLN A 30 32.47 3.84 35.01
N GLY A 31 32.13 2.64 34.51
CA GLY A 31 30.96 1.88 34.96
C GLY A 31 29.62 2.40 34.41
N LEU A 32 29.63 3.28 33.41
CA LEU A 32 28.42 3.80 32.76
C LEU A 32 28.23 3.16 31.38
N THR A 33 27.10 2.51 31.16
CA THR A 33 26.78 1.97 29.83
C THR A 33 26.31 3.10 28.89
N PRO A 34 26.73 3.11 27.60
CA PRO A 34 26.35 4.16 26.65
C PRO A 34 24.83 4.34 26.54
N ASP A 35 24.08 3.24 26.47
CA ASP A 35 22.61 3.25 26.40
C ASP A 35 21.97 3.94 27.60
N TYR A 36 22.49 3.69 28.80
CA TYR A 36 21.99 4.32 30.03
C TYR A 36 22.22 5.84 30.00
N VAL A 37 23.38 6.29 29.52
CA VAL A 37 23.71 7.71 29.40
C VAL A 37 22.85 8.39 28.31
N ILE A 38 22.66 7.75 27.16
CA ILE A 38 21.76 8.24 26.10
C ILE A 38 20.34 8.44 26.64
N GLU A 39 19.82 7.47 27.38
CA GLU A 39 18.47 7.55 27.96
C GLU A 39 18.36 8.67 29.02
N ALA A 40 19.38 8.84 29.87
CA ALA A 40 19.43 9.93 30.84
C ALA A 40 19.44 11.32 30.16
N ILE A 41 20.18 11.47 29.06
CA ILE A 41 20.22 12.69 28.26
C ILE A 41 18.86 12.95 27.63
N ARG A 42 18.25 11.94 27.00
CA ARG A 42 16.91 12.05 26.39
C ARG A 42 15.84 12.50 27.39
N ARG A 43 15.87 11.96 28.62
CA ARG A 43 14.93 12.35 29.68
C ARG A 43 15.07 13.82 30.08
N LYS A 44 16.30 14.32 30.19
CA LYS A 44 16.56 15.72 30.56
C LYS A 44 16.31 16.71 29.42
N ALA A 45 16.56 16.31 28.17
CA ALA A 45 16.35 17.15 27.00
C ALA A 45 14.87 17.28 26.62
N GLY A 46 14.02 16.35 27.08
CA GLY A 46 12.61 16.28 26.72
C GLY A 46 12.37 15.80 25.28
N ARG A 47 11.10 15.55 24.94
CA ARG A 47 10.68 15.21 23.58
C ARG A 47 10.26 16.48 22.84
N GLY A 48 10.77 16.69 21.64
CA GLY A 48 10.28 17.79 20.78
C GLY A 48 8.92 17.50 20.14
N SER A 49 8.34 18.52 19.52
CA SER A 49 6.98 18.48 18.95
C SER A 49 6.89 17.53 17.74
N PRO A 50 5.76 16.83 17.53
CA PRO A 50 5.53 16.01 16.34
C PRO A 50 5.33 16.79 15.04
N GLN A 51 5.13 18.12 15.09
CA GLN A 51 4.89 18.96 13.90
C GLN A 51 6.15 19.71 13.47
N ARG A 52 6.71 19.37 12.31
CA ARG A 52 7.85 20.08 11.69
C ARG A 52 7.32 21.18 10.78
N LEU A 53 7.77 22.41 10.98
CA LEU A 53 7.35 23.61 10.22
C LEU A 53 8.48 24.23 9.36
N TRP A 54 9.69 23.65 9.35
CA TRP A 54 10.87 24.26 8.70
C TRP A 54 11.81 23.24 8.03
N VAL A 55 12.44 23.66 6.93
CA VAL A 55 13.54 22.96 6.23
C VAL A 55 14.87 23.30 6.90
N GLY A 56 15.67 22.26 7.15
CA GLY A 56 16.95 22.35 7.87
C GLY A 56 16.82 22.10 9.37
N ILE A 57 17.91 21.66 9.99
CA ILE A 57 18.05 21.58 11.44
C ILE A 57 19.23 22.50 11.79
N PRO A 58 18.98 23.73 12.26
CA PRO A 58 20.06 24.64 12.61
C PRO A 58 20.87 24.10 13.79
N ASP A 59 22.19 24.26 13.73
CA ASP A 59 23.03 24.05 14.90
C ASP A 59 22.73 25.11 15.94
N THR A 60 22.63 24.71 17.20
CA THR A 60 22.58 25.67 18.30
C THR A 60 23.89 26.45 18.35
N PRO A 61 23.88 27.72 18.82
CA PRO A 61 25.12 28.51 18.97
C PRO A 61 26.21 27.78 19.77
N ARG A 62 25.79 26.97 20.76
CA ARG A 62 26.68 26.15 21.59
C ARG A 62 27.21 24.91 20.86
N ALA A 63 26.44 24.31 19.94
CA ALA A 63 26.94 23.24 19.08
C ALA A 63 27.98 23.76 18.07
N VAL A 64 27.74 24.93 17.47
CA VAL A 64 28.73 25.60 16.59
C VAL A 64 30.04 25.85 17.34
N LEU A 65 29.96 26.43 18.54
CA LEU A 65 31.14 26.65 19.39
C LEU A 65 31.91 25.35 19.66
N VAL A 66 31.23 24.25 19.99
CA VAL A 66 31.86 22.95 20.22
C VAL A 66 32.55 22.42 18.96
N LEU A 67 31.95 22.59 17.78
CA LEU A 67 32.55 22.17 16.51
C LEU A 67 33.80 23.01 16.18
N ASP A 68 33.77 24.31 16.46
CA ASP A 68 34.91 25.20 16.28
C ASP A 68 36.08 24.80 17.20
N ILE A 69 35.81 24.54 18.49
CA ILE A 69 36.82 24.04 19.44
C ILE A 69 37.39 22.69 18.98
N ALA A 70 36.54 21.78 18.50
CA ALA A 70 37.00 20.48 17.98
C ALA A 70 37.93 20.64 16.77
N LYS A 71 37.64 21.61 15.90
CA LYS A 71 38.49 21.94 14.75
C LYS A 71 39.82 22.53 15.18
N GLU A 72 39.85 23.39 16.20
CA GLU A 72 41.09 23.91 16.78
C GLU A 72 41.97 22.77 17.31
N PHE A 73 41.41 21.80 18.05
CA PHE A 73 42.18 20.63 18.51
C PHE A 73 42.74 19.77 17.37
N ALA A 74 41.99 19.62 16.28
CA ALA A 74 42.47 18.91 15.09
C ALA A 74 43.68 19.62 14.48
N LEU A 75 43.58 20.95 14.31
CA LEU A 75 44.65 21.78 13.76
C LEU A 75 45.90 21.80 14.65
N GLU A 76 45.74 21.88 15.97
CA GLU A 76 46.83 21.77 16.94
C GLU A 76 47.54 20.41 16.85
N ALA A 77 46.80 19.34 16.53
CA ALA A 77 47.34 18.00 16.31
C ALA A 77 47.87 17.79 14.88
N GLY A 78 47.92 18.84 14.04
CA GLY A 78 48.40 18.77 12.66
C GLY A 78 47.45 18.04 11.69
N ARG A 79 46.16 17.99 12.00
CA ARG A 79 45.11 17.39 11.16
C ARG A 79 44.15 18.46 10.62
N ASP A 80 43.74 18.29 9.37
CA ASP A 80 42.80 19.21 8.71
C ASP A 80 41.33 18.96 9.10
N GLU A 81 41.02 17.78 9.63
CA GLU A 81 39.67 17.35 10.02
C GLU A 81 39.60 16.89 11.47
N ALA A 82 38.52 17.29 12.17
CA ALA A 82 38.21 16.86 13.52
C ALA A 82 37.67 15.43 13.57
N GLY A 83 38.24 14.61 14.44
CA GLY A 83 37.83 13.23 14.67
C GLY A 83 37.03 13.06 15.97
N GLU A 84 36.63 11.82 16.27
CA GLU A 84 35.86 11.46 17.47
C GLU A 84 36.49 12.01 18.76
N ARG A 85 37.82 11.91 18.89
CA ARG A 85 38.58 12.41 20.03
C ARG A 85 38.45 13.91 20.22
N ASP A 86 38.58 14.67 19.14
CA ASP A 86 38.56 16.13 19.19
C ASP A 86 37.18 16.63 19.56
N LEU A 87 36.14 16.02 18.97
CA LEU A 87 34.76 16.36 19.28
C LEU A 87 34.37 15.98 20.71
N LEU A 88 34.76 14.78 21.18
CA LEU A 88 34.53 14.39 22.58
C LEU A 88 35.21 15.36 23.54
N ARG A 89 36.48 15.71 23.27
CA ARG A 89 37.21 16.68 24.08
C ARG A 89 36.53 18.05 24.09
N ALA A 90 36.12 18.56 22.94
CA ALA A 90 35.45 19.85 22.84
C ALA A 90 34.14 19.88 23.65
N ILE A 91 33.34 18.81 23.59
CA ILE A 91 32.10 18.67 24.38
C ILE A 91 32.39 18.69 25.88
N LEU A 92 33.46 18.03 26.33
CA LEU A 92 33.82 17.95 27.74
C LEU A 92 34.45 19.27 28.25
N GLU A 93 35.30 19.91 27.44
CA GLU A 93 36.00 21.17 27.77
C GLU A 93 35.07 22.39 27.75
N GLU A 94 34.01 22.40 26.92
CA GLU A 94 32.97 23.45 26.98
C GLU A 94 32.25 23.48 28.35
N ASN A 95 32.21 22.33 29.05
CA ASN A 95 31.93 22.17 30.48
C ASN A 95 30.53 22.62 30.99
N ASP A 96 29.72 23.32 30.20
CA ASP A 96 28.37 23.80 30.54
C ASP A 96 27.33 23.43 29.46
N ASN A 97 27.23 22.14 29.15
CA ASN A 97 26.23 21.63 28.21
C ASN A 97 25.36 20.55 28.86
N LEU A 98 24.32 20.13 28.14
CA LEU A 98 23.39 19.13 28.65
C LEU A 98 24.07 17.79 28.89
N ALA A 99 25.00 17.37 28.02
CA ALA A 99 25.72 16.10 28.16
C ALA A 99 26.59 16.09 29.43
N THR A 100 27.45 17.11 29.61
CA THR A 100 28.31 17.23 30.80
C THR A 100 27.52 17.36 32.10
N ARG A 101 26.43 18.14 32.12
CA ARG A 101 25.52 18.22 33.30
C ARG A 101 24.83 16.89 33.59
N THR A 102 24.50 16.11 32.56
CA THR A 102 23.90 14.78 32.74
C THR A 102 24.91 13.80 33.32
N LEU A 103 26.12 13.75 32.75
CA LEU A 103 27.22 12.92 33.27
C LEU A 103 27.53 13.22 34.74
N ARG A 104 27.62 14.49 35.15
CA ARG A 104 27.79 14.86 36.56
C ARG A 104 26.66 14.35 37.46
N THR A 105 25.43 14.38 36.97
CA THR A 105 24.27 13.87 37.73
C THR A 105 24.32 12.35 37.89
N LEU A 106 24.92 11.65 36.92
CA LEU A 106 25.17 10.21 36.98
C LEU A 106 26.41 9.85 37.80
N GLY A 107 27.08 10.83 38.44
CA GLY A 107 28.25 10.62 39.27
C GLY A 107 29.57 10.51 38.51
N ALA A 108 29.60 10.84 37.21
CA ALA A 108 30.84 10.81 36.44
C ALA A 108 31.75 12.00 36.77
N ASP A 109 33.05 11.72 36.93
CA ASP A 109 34.08 12.75 37.04
C ASP A 109 34.47 13.27 35.65
N ILE A 110 34.03 14.50 35.33
CA ILE A 110 34.29 15.14 34.05
C ILE A 110 35.79 15.39 33.83
N ALA A 111 36.56 15.68 34.88
CA ALA A 111 38.00 15.90 34.75
C ALA A 111 38.70 14.59 34.37
N ALA A 112 38.34 13.49 35.01
CA ALA A 112 38.84 12.17 34.67
C ALA A 112 38.43 11.73 33.25
N LEU A 113 37.19 12.02 32.82
CA LEU A 113 36.72 11.74 31.47
C LEU A 113 37.47 12.56 30.40
N THR A 114 37.77 13.83 30.70
CA THR A 114 38.50 14.71 29.78
C THR A 114 39.95 14.25 29.62
N GLU A 115 40.59 13.84 30.72
CA GLU A 115 41.93 13.27 30.67
C GLU A 115 41.94 11.93 29.94
N ALA A 116 40.96 11.05 30.22
CA ALA A 116 40.80 9.80 29.48
C ALA A 116 40.60 10.06 27.98
N ALA A 117 39.81 11.06 27.58
CA ALA A 117 39.62 11.40 26.18
C ALA A 117 40.94 11.80 25.47
N ARG A 118 41.89 12.39 26.21
CA ARG A 118 43.22 12.74 25.66
C ARG A 118 44.10 11.53 25.42
N VAL A 119 44.18 10.61 26.39
CA VAL A 119 45.21 9.55 26.40
C VAL A 119 44.69 8.16 26.04
N TYR A 120 43.38 7.92 26.18
CA TYR A 120 42.79 6.60 25.98
C TYR A 120 42.85 6.21 24.50
N THR A 121 43.36 5.02 24.25
CA THR A 121 43.36 4.38 22.93
C THR A 121 42.47 3.15 23.03
N PRO A 122 41.36 3.08 22.30
CA PRO A 122 40.48 1.91 22.30
C PRO A 122 41.26 0.64 21.96
N THR A 123 40.96 -0.45 22.67
CA THR A 123 41.55 -1.78 22.40
C THR A 123 40.98 -2.42 21.13
N THR A 124 39.92 -1.84 20.57
CA THR A 124 39.23 -2.26 19.34
C THR A 124 39.23 -1.07 18.39
N GLU A 125 39.55 -1.27 17.11
CA GLU A 125 39.45 -0.18 16.13
C GLU A 125 38.02 0.35 16.05
N ALA A 126 37.87 1.68 16.03
CA ALA A 126 36.59 2.33 15.82
C ALA A 126 36.12 2.01 14.40
N GLN A 127 35.22 1.05 14.26
CA GLN A 127 34.60 0.75 12.98
C GLN A 127 33.25 1.46 12.88
N PRO A 128 33.04 2.35 11.88
CA PRO A 128 31.69 2.46 11.34
C PRO A 128 31.30 1.05 10.87
N PRO A 129 30.08 0.56 11.08
CA PRO A 129 29.73 -0.81 10.75
C PRO A 129 29.91 -1.01 9.24
N ASP A 130 31.05 -1.58 8.84
CA ASP A 130 31.26 -2.10 7.50
C ASP A 130 30.60 -3.48 7.49
N LEU A 131 29.27 -3.45 7.55
CA LEU A 131 28.44 -4.62 7.36
C LEU A 131 28.82 -5.22 6.00
N ALA A 132 29.47 -6.39 6.03
CA ALA A 132 29.83 -7.11 4.83
C ALA A 132 28.55 -7.64 4.16
N VAL A 133 28.33 -7.27 2.90
CA VAL A 133 27.16 -7.72 2.12
C VAL A 133 27.59 -8.82 1.15
N SER A 134 26.99 -9.99 1.30
CA SER A 134 27.14 -11.13 0.37
C SER A 134 25.82 -11.47 -0.30
N PHE A 135 25.85 -12.20 -1.41
CA PHE A 135 24.65 -12.57 -2.19
C PHE A 135 24.50 -14.09 -2.22
N GLY A 136 23.29 -14.58 -1.91
CA GLY A 136 22.91 -15.98 -2.01
C GLY A 136 22.88 -16.48 -3.46
N ALA A 137 22.83 -17.80 -3.64
CA ALA A 137 22.86 -18.43 -4.96
C ALA A 137 21.60 -18.12 -5.80
N ALA A 138 20.46 -17.88 -5.14
CA ALA A 138 19.18 -17.59 -5.79
C ALA A 138 18.95 -16.09 -6.06
N PHE A 139 19.92 -15.23 -5.74
CA PHE A 139 19.79 -13.79 -5.94
C PHE A 139 20.03 -13.43 -7.41
N ASP A 140 19.01 -12.87 -8.06
CA ASP A 140 19.15 -12.30 -9.39
C ASP A 140 20.00 -11.02 -9.35
N ARG A 141 21.11 -11.02 -10.08
CA ARG A 141 22.07 -9.91 -10.17
C ARG A 141 21.84 -9.00 -11.38
N SER A 142 20.79 -9.24 -12.16
CA SER A 142 20.40 -8.41 -13.30
C SER A 142 20.18 -6.95 -12.90
N GLU A 143 19.58 -6.73 -11.74
CA GLU A 143 19.34 -5.41 -11.16
C GLU A 143 20.23 -5.16 -9.95
N ALA A 144 21.08 -4.13 -10.04
CA ALA A 144 21.95 -3.74 -8.93
C ALA A 144 21.14 -3.21 -7.74
N ILE A 145 21.71 -3.30 -6.53
CA ILE A 145 21.22 -2.58 -5.36
C ILE A 145 21.96 -1.25 -5.31
N GLU A 146 21.23 -0.14 -5.33
CA GLU A 146 21.84 1.19 -5.34
C GLU A 146 22.54 1.54 -4.03
N ARG A 147 23.42 2.56 -4.07
CA ARG A 147 24.21 2.99 -2.91
C ARG A 147 23.35 3.42 -1.73
N GLU A 148 22.25 4.13 -1.98
CA GLU A 148 21.34 4.58 -0.91
C GLU A 148 20.61 3.40 -0.26
N HIS A 149 20.17 2.43 -1.04
CA HIS A 149 19.60 1.17 -0.52
C HIS A 149 20.60 0.42 0.37
N LEU A 150 21.86 0.30 -0.06
CA LEU A 150 22.93 -0.30 0.74
C LEU A 150 23.17 0.48 2.03
N PHE A 151 23.12 1.82 1.99
CA PHE A 151 23.24 2.66 3.19
C PHE A 151 22.14 2.36 4.21
N ILE A 152 20.89 2.22 3.77
CA ILE A 152 19.77 1.84 4.65
C ILE A 152 19.98 0.43 5.20
N LEU A 153 20.35 -0.55 4.37
CA LEU A 153 20.62 -1.93 4.83
C LEU A 153 21.71 -1.99 5.90
N ARG A 154 22.82 -1.25 5.71
CA ARG A 154 23.92 -1.20 6.69
C ARG A 154 23.45 -0.70 8.05
N ARG A 155 22.51 0.25 8.08
CA ARG A 155 21.90 0.73 9.33
C ARG A 155 20.89 -0.23 9.92
N MET A 156 20.06 -0.87 9.08
CA MET A 156 19.06 -1.84 9.52
C MET A 156 19.67 -3.07 10.21
N PHE A 157 20.89 -3.45 9.81
CA PHE A 157 21.59 -4.64 10.30
C PHE A 157 22.90 -4.28 11.02
N ALA A 158 22.99 -3.08 11.61
CA ALA A 158 24.22 -2.58 12.24
C ALA A 158 24.73 -3.43 13.42
N SER A 159 23.88 -4.30 13.99
CA SER A 159 24.25 -5.26 15.04
C SER A 159 24.96 -6.52 14.52
N TYR A 160 25.05 -6.69 13.20
CA TYR A 160 25.67 -7.85 12.57
C TYR A 160 26.93 -7.45 11.78
N PRO A 161 27.99 -8.27 11.81
CA PRO A 161 29.18 -8.03 10.99
C PRO A 161 28.94 -8.31 9.49
N LYS A 162 27.96 -9.16 9.17
CA LYS A 162 27.71 -9.62 7.80
C LYS A 162 26.24 -9.94 7.57
N ILE A 163 25.76 -9.66 6.35
CA ILE A 163 24.48 -10.13 5.84
C ILE A 163 24.67 -10.90 4.53
N ARG A 164 23.76 -11.83 4.28
CA ARG A 164 23.59 -12.46 2.98
C ARG A 164 22.21 -12.12 2.41
N ILE A 165 22.18 -11.50 1.26
CA ILE A 165 20.95 -11.18 0.53
C ILE A 165 20.59 -12.39 -0.30
N GLU A 166 19.54 -13.10 0.09
CA GLU A 166 19.15 -14.38 -0.52
C GLU A 166 18.41 -14.17 -1.84
N ARG A 167 17.53 -13.17 -1.89
CA ARG A 167 16.73 -12.84 -3.08
C ARG A 167 16.09 -11.46 -3.00
N ARG A 168 15.72 -10.94 -4.17
CA ARG A 168 14.81 -9.80 -4.34
C ARG A 168 13.39 -10.32 -4.56
N LEU A 169 12.43 -9.78 -3.83
CA LEU A 169 11.01 -10.07 -4.03
C LEU A 169 10.43 -9.13 -5.08
N THR A 170 9.54 -9.64 -5.94
CA THR A 170 9.04 -8.89 -7.10
C THR A 170 7.66 -8.32 -6.85
N GLY A 171 7.43 -7.06 -7.23
CA GLY A 171 6.08 -6.49 -7.25
C GLY A 171 5.89 -5.08 -6.75
N PHE A 172 6.94 -4.45 -6.24
CA PHE A 172 6.85 -3.13 -5.62
C PHE A 172 7.63 -2.14 -6.47
N ARG A 173 6.96 -1.46 -7.42
CA ARG A 173 7.62 -0.62 -8.44
C ARG A 173 8.52 0.48 -7.89
N LYS A 174 8.40 0.85 -6.61
CA LYS A 174 9.21 1.88 -5.95
C LYS A 174 9.98 1.39 -4.71
N ALA A 175 9.57 0.28 -4.10
CA ALA A 175 10.18 -0.22 -2.87
C ALA A 175 11.10 -1.41 -3.16
N LEU A 176 12.29 -1.40 -2.58
CA LEU A 176 13.20 -2.54 -2.61
C LEU A 176 12.83 -3.51 -1.49
N ILE A 177 12.42 -4.73 -1.84
CA ILE A 177 12.12 -5.78 -0.86
C ILE A 177 13.08 -6.95 -1.04
N LEU A 178 13.77 -7.32 0.04
CA LEU A 178 14.82 -8.33 0.06
C LEU A 178 14.55 -9.36 1.14
N VAL A 179 14.86 -10.63 0.85
CA VAL A 179 15.04 -11.63 1.90
C VAL A 179 16.51 -11.62 2.30
N VAL A 180 16.77 -11.35 3.59
CA VAL A 180 18.12 -11.15 4.13
C VAL A 180 18.35 -12.12 5.28
N THR A 181 19.48 -12.83 5.25
CA THR A 181 19.96 -13.68 6.34
C THR A 181 21.12 -12.98 7.05
N PRO A 182 20.93 -12.48 8.29
CA PRO A 182 22.03 -11.94 9.08
C PRO A 182 22.97 -13.04 9.57
N ILE A 183 24.27 -12.75 9.62
CA ILE A 183 25.31 -13.69 10.05
C ILE A 183 26.04 -13.10 11.26
N GLN A 184 26.12 -13.87 12.35
CA GLN A 184 26.79 -13.47 13.59
C GLN A 184 28.32 -13.52 13.46
N ALA A 185 29.04 -12.92 14.42
CA ALA A 185 30.51 -12.88 14.41
C ALA A 185 31.18 -14.26 14.48
N ASP A 186 30.45 -15.29 14.92
CA ASP A 186 30.91 -16.68 14.95
C ASP A 186 30.43 -17.50 13.73
N GLU A 187 30.04 -16.81 12.65
CA GLU A 187 29.52 -17.38 11.40
C GLU A 187 28.20 -18.17 11.54
N ARG A 188 27.51 -18.09 12.69
CA ARG A 188 26.16 -18.65 12.82
C ARG A 188 25.12 -17.78 12.11
N GLU A 189 24.24 -18.42 11.35
CA GLU A 189 23.14 -17.76 10.66
C GLU A 189 22.00 -17.45 11.65
N ALA A 190 21.54 -16.20 11.65
CA ALA A 190 20.31 -15.80 12.31
C ALA A 190 19.09 -16.14 11.43
N ALA A 191 17.89 -16.05 12.00
CA ALA A 191 16.66 -16.22 11.22
C ALA A 191 16.60 -15.19 10.09
N SER A 192 16.25 -15.64 8.88
CA SER A 192 16.06 -14.73 7.75
C SER A 192 14.91 -13.76 8.02
N VAL A 193 15.03 -12.55 7.50
CA VAL A 193 14.02 -11.49 7.61
C VAL A 193 13.71 -10.92 6.24
N VAL A 194 12.54 -10.32 6.11
CA VAL A 194 12.18 -9.54 4.91
C VAL A 194 12.47 -8.09 5.21
N ALA A 195 13.44 -7.51 4.50
CA ALA A 195 13.78 -6.10 4.58
C ALA A 195 13.06 -5.34 3.46
N LYS A 196 12.21 -4.38 3.81
CA LYS A 196 11.57 -3.46 2.86
C LYS A 196 12.20 -2.08 3.00
N ILE A 197 12.63 -1.48 1.89
CA ILE A 197 13.18 -0.12 1.80
C ILE A 197 12.35 0.65 0.77
N ASP A 198 11.86 1.82 1.16
CA ASP A 198 11.07 2.73 0.32
C ASP A 198 11.30 4.15 0.85
N LEU A 199 10.68 5.14 0.23
CA LEU A 199 10.60 6.50 0.75
C LEU A 199 10.13 6.52 2.20
N ALA A 200 10.77 7.36 3.00
CA ALA A 200 10.57 7.44 4.44
C ALA A 200 9.10 7.59 4.82
N ASP A 201 8.36 8.47 4.12
CA ASP A 201 6.94 8.67 4.35
C ASP A 201 6.11 7.39 4.15
N ASN A 202 6.40 6.61 3.10
CA ASN A 202 5.70 5.35 2.82
C ASN A 202 5.95 4.32 3.94
N ILE A 203 7.20 4.23 4.40
CA ILE A 203 7.60 3.31 5.47
C ILE A 203 6.99 3.69 6.82
N LEU A 204 7.02 4.98 7.16
CA LEU A 204 6.45 5.48 8.41
C LEU A 204 4.93 5.28 8.45
N ASP A 205 4.26 5.52 7.34
CA ASP A 205 2.84 5.23 7.13
C ASP A 205 2.52 3.74 7.35
N GLU A 206 3.32 2.87 6.77
CA GLU A 206 3.13 1.43 6.90
C GLU A 206 3.32 0.97 8.35
N VAL A 207 4.35 1.46 9.04
CA VAL A 207 4.56 1.15 10.47
C VAL A 207 3.38 1.65 11.31
N GLN A 208 2.90 2.86 11.04
CA GLN A 208 1.75 3.42 11.75
C GLN A 208 0.51 2.55 11.53
N ARG A 209 0.21 2.15 10.28
CA ARG A 209 -0.93 1.28 9.98
C ARG A 209 -0.78 -0.12 10.57
N TYR A 210 0.43 -0.66 10.55
CA TYR A 210 0.71 -1.93 11.19
C TYR A 210 0.41 -1.89 12.69
N GLU A 211 0.88 -0.86 13.40
CA GLU A 211 0.62 -0.69 14.83
C GLU A 211 -0.87 -0.47 15.13
N GLN A 212 -1.57 0.31 14.30
CA GLN A 212 -2.99 0.63 14.49
C GLN A 212 -3.93 -0.54 14.15
N HIS A 213 -3.69 -1.21 13.02
CA HIS A 213 -4.66 -2.15 12.45
C HIS A 213 -4.19 -3.61 12.46
N VAL A 214 -2.88 -3.89 12.37
CA VAL A 214 -2.37 -5.23 12.07
C VAL A 214 -1.90 -5.97 13.33
N LYS A 215 -1.11 -5.31 14.18
CA LYS A 215 -0.38 -5.94 15.29
C LYS A 215 -1.25 -6.79 16.22
N SER A 216 -2.46 -6.30 16.52
CA SER A 216 -3.46 -6.98 17.37
C SER A 216 -4.29 -8.04 16.63
N ALA A 217 -4.34 -7.99 15.29
CA ALA A 217 -5.13 -8.89 14.46
C ALA A 217 -4.31 -10.04 13.84
N LEU A 218 -2.98 -9.98 13.90
CA LEU A 218 -2.12 -11.02 13.35
C LEU A 218 -2.17 -12.32 14.17
N PRO A 219 -2.26 -13.48 13.50
CA PRO A 219 -2.02 -14.78 14.13
C PRO A 219 -0.65 -14.84 14.84
N LEU A 220 -0.50 -15.70 15.85
CA LEU A 220 0.74 -15.79 16.64
C LEU A 220 1.97 -16.14 15.79
N GLN A 221 1.80 -17.01 14.80
CA GLN A 221 2.87 -17.51 13.93
C GLN A 221 3.06 -16.69 12.63
N ALA A 222 2.37 -15.55 12.50
CA ALA A 222 2.47 -14.69 11.32
C ALA A 222 3.74 -13.80 11.37
N ALA A 223 4.18 -13.31 10.21
CA ALA A 223 5.29 -12.37 10.13
C ALA A 223 4.95 -11.07 10.88
N ARG A 224 5.89 -10.57 11.71
CA ARG A 224 5.72 -9.36 12.51
C ARG A 224 6.88 -8.39 12.30
N LEU A 225 6.61 -7.09 12.42
CA LEU A 225 7.68 -6.10 12.47
C LEU A 225 8.63 -6.42 13.63
N GLU A 226 9.92 -6.51 13.31
CA GLU A 226 10.98 -6.85 14.26
C GLU A 226 11.39 -5.63 15.09
N ASP A 227 11.66 -4.51 14.41
CA ASP A 227 12.29 -3.31 14.95
C ASP A 227 11.54 -2.03 14.54
N PRO A 228 11.77 -0.90 15.25
CA PRO A 228 11.38 0.42 14.75
C PRO A 228 11.94 0.70 13.34
N PRO A 229 11.27 1.52 12.53
CA PRO A 229 11.76 1.87 11.21
C PRO A 229 13.14 2.54 11.27
N THR A 230 14.04 2.10 10.41
CA THR A 230 15.33 2.74 10.18
C THR A 230 15.13 3.89 9.20
N ALA A 231 14.98 5.11 9.71
CA ALA A 231 14.74 6.33 8.92
C ALA A 231 15.83 7.39 9.19
N PRO A 232 16.97 7.35 8.49
CA PRO A 232 18.01 8.37 8.58
C PRO A 232 17.54 9.75 8.15
N GLU A 233 17.87 10.80 8.90
CA GLU A 233 17.52 12.18 8.52
C GLU A 233 18.20 12.67 7.23
N VAL A 234 19.31 12.03 6.85
CA VAL A 234 20.12 12.34 5.66
C VAL A 234 19.66 11.59 4.40
N SER A 235 18.62 10.76 4.48
CA SER A 235 18.11 9.98 3.36
C SER A 235 16.62 10.18 3.20
N GLU A 236 16.15 10.25 1.95
CA GLU A 236 14.72 10.21 1.65
C GLU A 236 14.14 8.79 1.80
N LEU A 237 14.99 7.77 1.97
CA LEU A 237 14.62 6.37 2.15
C LEU A 237 14.62 5.98 3.63
N ALA A 238 13.75 5.04 3.97
CA ALA A 238 13.76 4.33 5.24
C ALA A 238 13.57 2.83 5.01
N GLY A 239 13.80 2.03 6.05
CA GLY A 239 13.62 0.59 5.98
C GLY A 239 12.98 -0.03 7.21
N ILE A 240 12.27 -1.14 7.01
CA ILE A 240 11.63 -1.97 8.04
C ILE A 240 11.91 -3.44 7.81
N LYS A 241 11.85 -4.24 8.88
CA LYS A 241 12.11 -5.69 8.86
C LYS A 241 10.90 -6.47 9.35
N TYR A 242 10.50 -7.50 8.61
CA TYR A 242 9.54 -8.51 9.06
C TYR A 242 10.26 -9.79 9.43
N THR A 243 9.95 -10.30 10.62
CA THR A 243 10.37 -11.63 11.08
C THR A 243 9.71 -12.72 10.24
N LEU A 244 10.50 -13.69 9.77
CA LEU A 244 9.99 -14.91 9.19
C LEU A 244 10.07 -16.02 10.24
N VAL A 245 8.92 -16.60 10.60
CA VAL A 245 8.90 -17.80 11.45
C VAL A 245 9.16 -19.01 10.56
N ALA A 246 10.41 -19.18 10.12
CA ALA A 246 10.83 -20.33 9.31
C ALA A 246 11.79 -21.21 10.12
N ASN A 247 11.37 -22.43 10.43
CA ASN A 247 12.19 -23.45 11.10
C ASN A 247 13.07 -24.26 10.11
N SER A 248 13.28 -23.81 8.87
CA SER A 248 14.05 -24.59 7.90
C SER A 248 14.72 -23.74 6.82
N GLY A 249 15.80 -24.28 6.25
CA GLY A 249 16.68 -23.63 5.27
C GLY A 249 16.11 -23.40 3.87
N ILE A 250 14.79 -23.26 3.72
CA ILE A 250 14.15 -22.87 2.45
C ILE A 250 13.90 -21.36 2.49
N THR A 251 14.54 -20.63 1.58
CA THR A 251 14.36 -19.18 1.42
C THR A 251 12.91 -18.87 0.99
N PRO A 252 12.15 -18.07 1.75
CA PRO A 252 10.78 -17.69 1.37
C PRO A 252 10.72 -17.00 0.01
N GLN A 253 9.63 -17.18 -0.72
CA GLN A 253 9.33 -16.45 -1.97
C GLN A 253 7.97 -15.82 -1.90
N ASP A 254 7.76 -14.73 -2.64
CA ASP A 254 6.42 -14.26 -2.93
C ASP A 254 5.66 -15.25 -3.84
N LEU A 255 4.34 -15.23 -3.72
CA LEU A 255 3.46 -16.14 -4.42
C LEU A 255 3.50 -15.90 -5.94
N ARG A 256 3.77 -14.68 -6.41
CA ARG A 256 3.98 -14.41 -7.84
C ARG A 256 5.15 -15.22 -8.40
N ASN A 257 6.30 -15.20 -7.73
CA ASN A 257 7.47 -16.01 -8.11
C ASN A 257 7.14 -17.50 -8.05
N ARG A 258 6.43 -17.98 -7.01
CA ARG A 258 5.99 -19.38 -6.93
C ARG A 258 5.11 -19.79 -8.12
N VAL A 259 4.18 -18.94 -8.53
CA VAL A 259 3.27 -19.22 -9.64
C VAL A 259 4.01 -19.21 -10.98
N ARG A 260 4.97 -18.29 -11.16
CA ARG A 260 5.83 -18.29 -12.35
C ARG A 260 6.65 -19.57 -12.44
N ASP A 261 7.21 -20.04 -11.32
CA ASP A 261 8.18 -21.14 -11.33
C ASP A 261 7.52 -22.54 -11.35
N GLN A 262 6.36 -22.72 -10.71
CA GLN A 262 5.69 -24.04 -10.62
C GLN A 262 4.20 -24.02 -10.98
N GLY A 263 3.71 -22.95 -11.62
CA GLY A 263 2.33 -22.84 -12.09
C GLY A 263 1.29 -22.66 -10.98
N LEU A 264 0.02 -22.74 -11.38
CA LEU A 264 -1.17 -22.55 -10.53
C LEU A 264 -1.63 -23.84 -9.83
N ASP A 265 -1.01 -24.98 -10.12
CA ASP A 265 -1.41 -26.29 -9.60
C ASP A 265 -1.47 -26.30 -8.06
N GLY A 266 -2.64 -26.64 -7.52
CA GLY A 266 -2.87 -26.71 -6.08
C GLY A 266 -2.98 -25.36 -5.36
N LEU A 267 -2.86 -24.23 -6.06
CA LEU A 267 -2.90 -22.90 -5.45
C LEU A 267 -4.25 -22.65 -4.76
N GLY A 268 -5.37 -22.94 -5.41
CA GLY A 268 -6.70 -22.77 -4.80
C GLY A 268 -6.86 -23.50 -3.45
N ARG A 269 -6.24 -24.69 -3.31
CA ARG A 269 -6.23 -25.45 -2.05
C ARG A 269 -5.40 -24.75 -0.98
N LEU A 270 -4.20 -24.27 -1.34
CA LEU A 270 -3.34 -23.53 -0.42
C LEU A 270 -3.99 -22.22 0.03
N LEU A 271 -4.65 -21.49 -0.88
CA LEU A 271 -5.36 -20.26 -0.53
C LEU A 271 -6.45 -20.50 0.53
N LYS A 272 -7.24 -21.57 0.38
CA LYS A 272 -8.24 -21.93 1.38
C LYS A 272 -7.62 -22.37 2.71
N GLN A 273 -6.63 -23.25 2.66
CA GLN A 273 -6.11 -23.95 3.85
C GLN A 273 -5.08 -23.14 4.64
N GLU A 274 -4.24 -22.34 3.96
CA GLU A 274 -3.09 -21.67 4.58
C GLU A 274 -3.28 -20.15 4.69
N LEU A 275 -3.91 -19.52 3.71
CA LEU A 275 -4.18 -18.08 3.75
C LEU A 275 -5.51 -17.78 4.43
N TYR A 276 -6.63 -18.22 3.85
CA TYR A 276 -7.95 -17.88 4.33
C TYR A 276 -8.21 -18.45 5.73
N ALA A 277 -8.07 -19.77 5.93
CA ALA A 277 -8.33 -20.39 7.23
C ALA A 277 -7.51 -19.79 8.40
N ARG A 278 -6.33 -19.25 8.10
CA ARG A 278 -5.42 -18.68 9.10
C ARG A 278 -5.77 -17.23 9.48
N PHE A 279 -6.21 -16.42 8.52
CA PHE A 279 -6.47 -15.00 8.73
C PHE A 279 -7.97 -14.67 8.87
N SER A 280 -8.86 -15.54 8.40
CA SER A 280 -10.31 -15.28 8.29
C SER A 280 -10.93 -14.79 9.58
N LYS A 281 -10.66 -15.44 10.72
CA LYS A 281 -11.23 -15.07 12.03
C LYS A 281 -10.98 -13.61 12.40
N ASN A 282 -9.80 -13.08 12.10
CA ASN A 282 -9.40 -11.72 12.52
C ASN A 282 -9.48 -10.69 11.39
N TRP A 283 -9.67 -11.10 10.15
CA TRP A 283 -9.67 -10.21 8.98
C TRP A 283 -11.05 -10.23 8.31
N TRP A 284 -11.41 -11.31 7.62
CA TRP A 284 -12.60 -11.37 6.75
C TRP A 284 -13.91 -11.80 7.45
N HIS A 285 -13.88 -12.61 8.51
CA HIS A 285 -15.08 -13.03 9.26
C HIS A 285 -15.61 -12.00 10.26
N GLN A 286 -14.95 -10.83 10.40
CA GLN A 286 -15.49 -9.75 11.22
C GLN A 286 -16.61 -8.99 10.48
N ASN A 287 -17.54 -9.72 9.86
CA ASN A 287 -18.51 -9.26 8.87
C ASN A 287 -19.65 -8.45 9.49
N ARG A 288 -19.37 -7.19 9.83
CA ARG A 288 -20.41 -6.25 10.26
C ARG A 288 -21.18 -5.77 9.04
N LEU A 289 -22.51 -5.70 9.14
CA LEU A 289 -23.35 -5.11 8.09
C LEU A 289 -22.86 -3.70 7.77
N PHE A 290 -22.63 -3.45 6.49
CA PHE A 290 -22.00 -2.23 6.00
C PHE A 290 -22.68 -1.79 4.73
N ARG A 291 -23.54 -0.77 4.85
CA ARG A 291 -24.08 -0.08 3.69
C ARG A 291 -23.18 1.10 3.36
N PHE A 292 -22.63 1.11 2.15
CA PHE A 292 -21.67 2.13 1.75
C PHE A 292 -21.94 2.66 0.34
N GLN A 293 -21.47 3.89 0.09
CA GLN A 293 -21.40 4.43 -1.25
C GLN A 293 -20.15 3.91 -1.94
N VAL A 294 -20.31 3.35 -3.13
CA VAL A 294 -19.22 2.65 -3.86
C VAL A 294 -18.00 3.54 -4.03
N TRP A 295 -18.19 4.83 -4.33
CA TRP A 295 -17.06 5.75 -4.48
C TRP A 295 -16.19 5.94 -3.25
N MET A 296 -16.74 5.81 -2.03
CA MET A 296 -15.94 5.95 -0.80
C MET A 296 -14.89 4.83 -0.73
N GLU A 297 -15.28 3.61 -1.09
CA GLU A 297 -14.37 2.46 -1.03
C GLU A 297 -13.45 2.34 -2.24
N TYR A 298 -13.82 2.89 -3.40
CA TYR A 298 -13.17 2.57 -4.67
C TYR A 298 -12.72 3.73 -5.55
N ASP A 299 -13.14 4.99 -5.31
CA ASP A 299 -12.73 6.11 -6.18
C ASP A 299 -11.21 6.28 -6.20
N TRP A 300 -10.57 6.06 -5.06
CA TRP A 300 -9.12 6.14 -4.91
C TRP A 300 -8.36 5.09 -5.75
N LEU A 301 -9.00 4.02 -6.20
CA LEU A 301 -8.38 3.00 -7.06
C LEU A 301 -8.16 3.50 -8.49
N LEU A 302 -9.04 4.39 -8.94
CA LEU A 302 -9.04 4.89 -10.30
C LEU A 302 -7.96 5.97 -10.48
N PRO A 303 -7.57 6.26 -11.74
CA PRO A 303 -6.71 7.39 -12.05
C PRO A 303 -7.23 8.70 -11.44
N PRO A 304 -6.35 9.71 -11.26
CA PRO A 304 -6.78 11.01 -10.76
C PRO A 304 -7.94 11.56 -11.59
N ILE A 305 -8.89 12.23 -10.93
CA ILE A 305 -10.04 12.84 -11.59
C ILE A 305 -9.59 13.88 -12.63
N LEU A 306 -8.47 14.56 -12.35
CA LEU A 306 -7.86 15.57 -13.18
C LEU A 306 -6.34 15.52 -13.05
N ILE A 307 -5.67 15.75 -14.17
CA ILE A 307 -4.27 16.19 -14.22
C ILE A 307 -4.30 17.64 -14.71
N LEU A 308 -3.70 18.53 -13.93
CA LEU A 308 -3.61 19.95 -14.24
C LEU A 308 -2.17 20.35 -14.53
N ASP A 309 -1.96 21.29 -15.45
CA ASP A 309 -0.71 22.06 -15.53
C ASP A 309 -0.88 23.33 -14.69
N ALA A 310 0.06 23.60 -13.80
CA ALA A 310 0.03 24.78 -12.94
C ALA A 310 0.00 26.07 -13.78
N ALA A 311 -0.87 27.00 -13.38
CA ALA A 311 -1.01 28.31 -14.02
C ALA A 311 -0.94 29.42 -12.97
N ASP A 312 -0.56 30.62 -13.40
CA ASP A 312 -0.49 31.78 -12.50
C ASP A 312 -1.91 32.21 -12.07
N GLU A 313 -2.05 32.66 -10.81
CA GLU A 313 -3.35 33.13 -10.29
C GLU A 313 -3.95 34.29 -11.09
N SER A 314 -3.10 35.08 -11.75
CA SER A 314 -3.50 36.17 -12.64
C SER A 314 -4.24 35.70 -13.90
N GLU A 315 -4.13 34.41 -14.26
CA GLU A 315 -4.81 33.79 -15.40
C GLU A 315 -6.23 33.30 -15.06
N SER A 316 -6.74 33.59 -13.85
CA SER A 316 -8.08 33.22 -13.42
C SER A 316 -9.15 33.82 -14.35
N SER A 317 -9.77 32.98 -15.19
CA SER A 317 -10.82 33.37 -16.12
C SER A 317 -12.19 33.45 -15.44
N ARG A 318 -13.11 34.28 -15.96
CA ARG A 318 -14.51 34.38 -15.46
C ARG A 318 -15.29 33.06 -15.54
N ASN A 319 -14.83 32.12 -16.38
CA ASN A 319 -15.47 30.82 -16.59
C ASN A 319 -14.72 29.66 -15.90
N ALA A 320 -13.80 29.96 -14.97
CA ALA A 320 -13.03 28.91 -14.32
C ALA A 320 -13.93 27.96 -13.51
N CYS A 321 -13.69 26.65 -13.65
CA CYS A 321 -14.38 25.63 -12.87
C CYS A 321 -13.78 25.57 -11.47
N VAL A 322 -14.54 25.99 -10.46
CA VAL A 322 -14.11 25.92 -9.06
C VAL A 322 -14.50 24.58 -8.45
N LEU A 323 -13.52 23.85 -7.96
CA LEU A 323 -13.65 22.65 -7.15
C LEU A 323 -13.30 23.01 -5.71
N HIS A 324 -14.32 23.14 -4.86
CA HIS A 324 -14.19 23.54 -3.47
C HIS A 324 -14.67 22.43 -2.54
N ILE A 325 -13.88 22.07 -1.53
CA ILE A 325 -14.21 21.03 -0.54
C ILE A 325 -14.97 21.61 0.66
N PRO A 326 -16.06 20.97 1.14
CA PRO A 326 -16.71 19.78 0.59
C PRO A 326 -17.59 20.12 -0.63
N PHE A 327 -17.62 19.24 -1.65
CA PHE A 327 -18.43 19.45 -2.84
C PHE A 327 -19.56 18.43 -3.03
N ASN A 328 -20.63 18.87 -3.69
CA ASN A 328 -21.71 17.99 -4.14
C ASN A 328 -21.24 17.17 -5.36
N ARG A 329 -21.09 15.86 -5.17
CA ARG A 329 -20.61 14.91 -6.18
C ARG A 329 -21.36 14.98 -7.51
N ALA A 330 -22.70 15.08 -7.49
CA ALA A 330 -23.49 15.14 -8.71
C ALA A 330 -23.18 16.40 -9.53
N ARG A 331 -23.02 17.55 -8.86
CA ARG A 331 -22.63 18.81 -9.52
C ARG A 331 -21.21 18.76 -10.08
N VAL A 332 -20.27 18.19 -9.32
CA VAL A 332 -18.88 18.02 -9.77
C VAL A 332 -18.81 17.07 -10.95
N LYS A 333 -19.54 15.95 -10.93
CA LYS A 333 -19.63 15.01 -12.07
C LYS A 333 -20.08 15.71 -13.36
N THR A 334 -21.15 16.51 -13.30
CA THR A 334 -21.62 17.26 -14.48
C THR A 334 -20.55 18.22 -14.99
N ARG A 335 -19.93 19.01 -14.10
CA ARG A 335 -18.87 19.95 -14.50
C ARG A 335 -17.64 19.26 -15.07
N LEU A 336 -17.19 18.15 -14.46
CA LEU A 336 -16.03 17.40 -14.93
C LEU A 336 -16.24 16.81 -16.34
N LYS A 337 -17.49 16.49 -16.72
CA LYS A 337 -17.82 16.00 -18.07
C LYS A 337 -17.79 17.10 -19.14
N GLU A 338 -17.90 18.35 -18.73
CA GLU A 338 -17.87 19.51 -19.63
C GLU A 338 -16.45 20.08 -19.81
N LEU A 339 -15.47 19.63 -19.02
CA LEU A 339 -14.09 20.11 -19.08
C LEU A 339 -13.37 19.57 -20.30
N GLU A 340 -12.70 20.47 -21.02
CA GLU A 340 -11.82 20.16 -22.14
C GLU A 340 -10.36 20.53 -21.83
N PHE A 341 -9.44 20.06 -22.67
CA PHE A 341 -8.03 20.40 -22.58
C PHE A 341 -7.83 21.93 -22.60
N GLY A 342 -7.06 22.45 -21.64
CA GLY A 342 -6.73 23.86 -21.51
C GLY A 342 -7.71 24.68 -20.65
N ASP A 343 -8.86 24.12 -20.26
CA ASP A 343 -9.82 24.80 -19.40
C ASP A 343 -9.22 25.14 -18.04
N THR A 344 -9.62 26.29 -17.47
CA THR A 344 -9.12 26.74 -16.17
C THR A 344 -9.90 26.08 -15.04
N VAL A 345 -9.19 25.42 -14.12
CA VAL A 345 -9.73 24.83 -12.89
C VAL A 345 -9.08 25.50 -11.70
N ILE A 346 -9.89 25.81 -10.69
CA ILE A 346 -9.44 26.32 -9.40
C ILE A 346 -9.73 25.26 -8.36
N LEU A 347 -8.69 24.78 -7.68
CA LEU A 347 -8.79 23.87 -6.55
C LEU A 347 -8.78 24.71 -5.27
N GLU A 348 -9.76 24.50 -4.39
CA GLU A 348 -9.82 25.16 -3.08
C GLU A 348 -9.92 24.13 -1.96
N ASN A 349 -9.10 24.31 -0.93
CA ASN A 349 -9.02 23.48 0.28
C ASN A 349 -8.65 22.00 0.02
N PHE A 350 -7.81 21.74 -0.97
CA PHE A 350 -7.26 20.40 -1.23
C PHE A 350 -6.04 20.13 -0.36
N VAL A 351 -5.84 18.88 0.05
CA VAL A 351 -4.72 18.48 0.90
C VAL A 351 -3.62 17.80 0.09
N VAL A 352 -2.37 18.19 0.32
CA VAL A 352 -1.19 17.56 -0.25
C VAL A 352 -1.06 16.13 0.28
N GLN A 353 -1.22 15.14 -0.61
CA GLN A 353 -0.98 13.74 -0.30
C GLN A 353 0.50 13.40 -0.44
N ARG A 354 1.15 13.95 -1.48
CA ARG A 354 2.56 13.71 -1.79
C ARG A 354 3.08 14.74 -2.79
N ALA A 355 4.31 15.18 -2.61
CA ALA A 355 5.07 15.91 -3.62
C ALA A 355 6.14 14.98 -4.21
N ASP A 356 6.11 14.76 -5.53
CA ASP A 356 7.13 13.95 -6.22
C ASP A 356 8.10 14.89 -6.94
N HIS A 357 9.25 15.14 -6.29
CA HIS A 357 10.28 16.08 -6.78
C HIS A 357 10.96 15.61 -8.07
N HIS A 358 10.95 14.30 -8.36
CA HIS A 358 11.57 13.73 -9.56
C HIS A 358 10.72 13.98 -10.80
N THR A 359 9.42 13.76 -10.67
CA THR A 359 8.44 13.95 -11.77
C THR A 359 7.86 15.36 -11.81
N ASN A 360 8.15 16.17 -10.80
CA ASN A 360 7.61 17.51 -10.62
C ASN A 360 6.07 17.53 -10.60
N VAL A 361 5.49 16.57 -9.88
CA VAL A 361 4.04 16.37 -9.73
C VAL A 361 3.63 16.49 -8.27
N LEU A 362 2.65 17.33 -7.99
CA LEU A 362 2.00 17.46 -6.71
C LEU A 362 0.69 16.67 -6.71
N LYS A 363 0.55 15.72 -5.79
CA LYS A 363 -0.65 14.89 -5.65
C LYS A 363 -1.52 15.43 -4.54
N LEU A 364 -2.76 15.74 -4.88
CA LEU A 364 -3.76 16.35 -4.01
C LEU A 364 -4.96 15.43 -3.84
N ALA A 365 -5.64 15.52 -2.70
CA ALA A 365 -6.92 14.86 -2.45
C ALA A 365 -7.75 15.69 -1.46
N ILE A 366 -8.95 15.21 -1.11
CA ILE A 366 -9.86 15.94 -0.21
C ILE A 366 -9.28 16.12 1.19
N GLY A 367 -8.62 15.10 1.74
CA GLY A 367 -7.91 15.17 3.03
C GLY A 367 -8.74 15.40 4.30
N TYR A 368 -10.06 15.59 4.19
CA TYR A 368 -11.02 15.66 5.28
C TYR A 368 -11.97 14.45 5.25
N GLY A 369 -12.49 14.02 6.41
CA GLY A 369 -13.43 12.90 6.55
C GLY A 369 -12.78 11.59 7.00
N ASP A 370 -13.47 10.47 6.77
CA ASP A 370 -12.99 9.13 7.09
C ASP A 370 -11.77 8.76 6.21
N GLU A 371 -11.07 7.66 6.53
CA GLU A 371 -9.89 7.21 5.76
C GLU A 371 -10.16 7.06 4.24
N ALA A 372 -11.39 6.72 3.88
CA ALA A 372 -11.89 6.68 2.51
C ALA A 372 -11.95 8.07 1.87
N ASP A 373 -12.57 9.04 2.55
CA ASP A 373 -12.76 10.41 2.06
C ASP A 373 -11.43 11.11 1.81
N LYS A 374 -10.44 10.87 2.70
CA LYS A 374 -9.09 11.43 2.58
C LYS A 374 -8.38 11.04 1.28
N ARG A 375 -8.79 9.95 0.63
CA ARG A 375 -8.11 9.36 -0.55
C ARG A 375 -8.88 9.53 -1.86
N ALA A 376 -10.14 9.96 -1.80
CA ALA A 376 -10.99 10.15 -2.97
C ALA A 376 -10.64 11.44 -3.73
N TYR A 377 -11.05 11.49 -5.00
CA TYR A 377 -10.92 12.65 -5.89
C TYR A 377 -9.49 13.17 -6.00
N LYS A 378 -8.57 12.24 -6.28
CA LYS A 378 -7.16 12.54 -6.52
C LYS A 378 -7.01 13.54 -7.67
N VAL A 379 -6.22 14.58 -7.47
CA VAL A 379 -5.83 15.55 -8.51
C VAL A 379 -4.32 15.61 -8.56
N ASP A 380 -3.74 15.46 -9.74
CA ASP A 380 -2.30 15.59 -9.95
C ASP A 380 -2.02 16.94 -10.62
N VAL A 381 -1.12 17.74 -10.05
CA VAL A 381 -0.72 19.05 -10.59
C VAL A 381 0.73 18.99 -11.05
N ARG A 382 0.96 19.27 -12.33
CA ARG A 382 2.26 19.26 -13.00
C ARG A 382 2.78 20.69 -13.17
N GLY A 383 4.08 20.82 -13.42
CA GLY A 383 4.67 22.11 -13.82
C GLY A 383 4.84 23.12 -12.68
N LEU A 384 4.48 22.77 -11.44
CA LEU A 384 4.83 23.55 -10.26
C LEU A 384 6.33 23.57 -10.08
N ASN A 385 6.93 24.70 -9.74
CA ASN A 385 8.34 24.67 -9.32
C ASN A 385 8.43 24.19 -7.85
N LEU A 386 8.41 22.87 -7.66
CA LEU A 386 8.51 22.24 -6.33
C LEU A 386 9.84 22.52 -5.61
N THR A 387 10.84 23.10 -6.29
CA THR A 387 12.11 23.52 -5.65
C THR A 387 12.04 24.93 -5.05
N LYS A 388 11.05 25.75 -5.46
CA LYS A 388 10.81 27.10 -4.92
C LYS A 388 9.64 27.16 -3.94
N GLY A 389 8.64 26.27 -4.08
CA GLY A 389 7.51 26.15 -3.16
C GLY A 389 7.69 24.95 -2.24
N HIS A 390 7.70 25.18 -0.93
CA HIS A 390 7.77 24.12 0.07
C HIS A 390 6.38 23.54 0.31
N PHE A 391 6.00 22.51 -0.47
CA PHE A 391 4.78 21.74 -0.20
C PHE A 391 5.06 20.58 0.74
N TYR A 392 4.31 20.47 1.82
CA TYR A 392 4.43 19.37 2.78
C TYR A 392 3.20 18.48 2.76
N ARG A 393 3.39 17.19 3.03
CA ARG A 393 2.26 16.26 3.18
C ARG A 393 1.32 16.70 4.30
N GLY A 394 0.02 16.68 4.03
CA GLY A 394 -1.03 17.14 4.95
C GLY A 394 -1.28 18.65 4.91
N GLU A 395 -0.48 19.41 4.16
CA GLU A 395 -0.72 20.83 3.93
C GLU A 395 -2.03 21.04 3.17
N VAL A 396 -2.85 21.98 3.65
CA VAL A 396 -4.07 22.40 2.97
C VAL A 396 -3.69 23.52 2.00
N ILE A 397 -3.90 23.26 0.72
CA ILE A 397 -3.81 24.26 -0.33
C ILE A 397 -5.14 25.01 -0.34
N GLU A 398 -5.12 26.22 0.19
CA GLU A 398 -6.29 27.10 0.23
C GLU A 398 -6.81 27.36 -1.19
N ARG A 399 -5.90 27.61 -2.13
CA ARG A 399 -6.23 27.86 -3.53
C ARG A 399 -5.07 27.48 -4.46
N LEU A 400 -5.38 26.82 -5.57
CA LEU A 400 -4.44 26.55 -6.66
C LEU A 400 -5.16 26.64 -8.01
N VAL A 401 -4.53 27.33 -8.95
CA VAL A 401 -5.05 27.48 -10.32
C VAL A 401 -4.25 26.57 -11.26
N GLY A 402 -4.97 25.84 -12.11
CA GLY A 402 -4.36 24.99 -13.11
C GLY A 402 -5.19 24.91 -14.38
N ARG A 403 -4.55 24.54 -15.48
CA ARG A 403 -5.19 24.25 -16.77
C ARG A 403 -5.37 22.75 -16.93
N VAL A 404 -6.53 22.30 -17.40
CA VAL A 404 -6.79 20.87 -17.61
C VAL A 404 -5.81 20.31 -18.63
N TRP A 405 -4.99 19.35 -18.19
CA TRP A 405 -4.14 18.55 -19.07
C TRP A 405 -4.88 17.28 -19.50
N LYS A 406 -5.44 16.53 -18.55
CA LYS A 406 -6.24 15.32 -18.80
C LYS A 406 -7.32 15.14 -17.73
N THR A 407 -8.46 14.61 -18.12
CA THR A 407 -9.47 14.08 -17.19
C THR A 407 -9.21 12.59 -16.91
N ARG A 408 -9.83 12.05 -15.86
CA ARG A 408 -9.84 10.59 -15.61
C ARG A 408 -10.31 9.81 -16.84
N HIS A 409 -11.32 10.32 -17.54
CA HIS A 409 -11.86 9.66 -18.72
C HIS A 409 -10.80 9.57 -19.82
N ASP A 410 -10.05 10.65 -20.07
CA ASP A 410 -8.96 10.67 -21.05
C ASP A 410 -7.88 9.63 -20.70
N ILE A 411 -7.48 9.55 -19.43
CA ILE A 411 -6.46 8.59 -18.96
C ILE A 411 -6.92 7.15 -19.19
N LEU A 412 -8.19 6.85 -18.91
CA LEU A 412 -8.76 5.52 -19.10
C LEU A 412 -8.93 5.18 -20.59
N VAL A 413 -9.34 6.14 -21.42
CA VAL A 413 -9.42 5.99 -22.87
C VAL A 413 -8.04 5.71 -23.47
N GLU A 414 -7.01 6.47 -23.09
CA GLU A 414 -5.63 6.22 -23.52
C GLU A 414 -5.13 4.84 -23.10
N SER A 415 -5.44 4.44 -21.86
CA SER A 415 -5.10 3.11 -21.34
C SER A 415 -5.79 2.01 -22.16
N ALA A 416 -7.08 2.19 -22.49
CA ALA A 416 -7.84 1.26 -23.33
C ALA A 416 -7.33 1.22 -24.78
N LEU A 417 -6.95 2.37 -25.36
CA LEU A 417 -6.34 2.44 -26.70
C LEU A 417 -5.00 1.70 -26.74
N SER A 418 -4.21 1.75 -25.67
CA SER A 418 -2.93 1.03 -25.56
C SER A 418 -3.09 -0.50 -25.63
N LEU A 419 -4.30 -1.01 -25.42
CA LEU A 419 -4.62 -2.45 -25.53
C LEU A 419 -4.73 -2.93 -26.98
N GLN A 420 -4.71 -1.99 -27.95
CA GLN A 420 -4.92 -2.23 -29.37
C GLN A 420 -6.25 -2.99 -29.60
N PRO A 421 -7.39 -2.38 -29.23
CA PRO A 421 -8.69 -3.02 -29.37
C PRO A 421 -9.02 -3.29 -30.84
N ASP A 422 -9.60 -4.45 -31.11
CA ASP A 422 -10.17 -4.85 -32.40
C ASP A 422 -11.65 -4.43 -32.53
N PHE A 423 -12.09 -3.46 -31.73
CA PHE A 423 -13.45 -2.94 -31.64
C PHE A 423 -13.51 -1.43 -31.40
N ASP A 424 -14.68 -0.84 -31.63
CA ASP A 424 -14.92 0.59 -31.36
C ASP A 424 -15.12 0.87 -29.87
N LEU A 425 -14.19 1.63 -29.27
CA LEU A 425 -14.22 2.06 -27.88
C LEU A 425 -15.32 3.08 -27.56
N ARG A 426 -15.95 3.69 -28.56
CA ARG A 426 -17.07 4.63 -28.35
C ARG A 426 -18.41 3.90 -28.17
N GLY A 427 -18.47 2.63 -28.58
CA GLY A 427 -19.66 1.81 -28.46
C GLY A 427 -20.10 1.63 -27.01
N ARG A 428 -21.42 1.62 -26.77
CA ARG A 428 -21.97 1.23 -25.45
C ARG A 428 -21.66 -0.23 -25.10
N TRP A 429 -21.55 -1.08 -26.11
CA TRP A 429 -21.33 -2.51 -25.98
C TRP A 429 -20.01 -2.91 -26.63
N ILE A 430 -19.25 -3.77 -25.96
CA ILE A 430 -17.98 -4.30 -26.44
C ILE A 430 -18.18 -5.77 -26.84
N PRO A 431 -17.72 -6.19 -28.03
CA PRO A 431 -17.84 -7.58 -28.47
C PRO A 431 -16.94 -8.51 -27.66
N SER A 432 -17.50 -9.62 -27.18
CA SER A 432 -16.80 -10.66 -26.44
C SER A 432 -17.13 -12.04 -27.02
N GLY A 433 -16.71 -12.29 -28.25
CA GLY A 433 -17.04 -13.51 -29.00
C GLY A 433 -18.49 -13.49 -29.48
N LYS A 434 -19.26 -14.53 -29.16
CA LYS A 434 -20.70 -14.60 -29.48
C LYS A 434 -21.56 -13.65 -28.62
N SER A 435 -21.02 -13.14 -27.52
CA SER A 435 -21.71 -12.29 -26.56
C SER A 435 -21.19 -10.85 -26.58
N ARG A 436 -21.81 -9.97 -25.78
CA ARG A 436 -21.38 -8.58 -25.59
C ARG A 436 -21.32 -8.24 -24.12
N VAL A 437 -20.39 -7.38 -23.75
CA VAL A 437 -20.27 -6.80 -22.40
C VAL A 437 -20.51 -5.29 -22.46
N LEU A 438 -20.77 -4.67 -21.32
CA LEU A 438 -20.86 -3.21 -21.27
C LEU A 438 -19.48 -2.61 -21.47
N ASN A 439 -19.42 -1.43 -22.09
CA ASN A 439 -18.19 -0.67 -22.14
C ASN A 439 -17.88 -0.09 -20.76
N PRO A 440 -16.80 -0.55 -20.08
CA PRO A 440 -16.51 -0.11 -18.72
C PRO A 440 -16.21 1.40 -18.63
N LEU A 441 -15.72 2.01 -19.72
CA LEU A 441 -15.45 3.46 -19.79
C LEU A 441 -16.73 4.30 -19.71
N ASN A 442 -17.88 3.71 -20.05
CA ASN A 442 -19.18 4.38 -20.03
C ASN A 442 -19.96 4.10 -18.74
N THR A 443 -19.56 3.08 -17.96
CA THR A 443 -20.37 2.58 -16.83
C THR A 443 -19.73 2.75 -15.46
N TYR A 444 -18.42 2.99 -15.36
CA TYR A 444 -17.73 3.07 -14.07
C TYR A 444 -18.30 4.18 -13.18
N ASP A 445 -18.65 5.32 -13.77
CA ASP A 445 -19.24 6.46 -13.06
C ASP A 445 -20.58 6.08 -12.41
N ASP A 446 -21.40 5.29 -13.11
CA ASP A 446 -22.68 4.83 -12.60
C ASP A 446 -22.51 3.78 -11.51
N LEU A 447 -21.45 2.95 -11.57
CA LEU A 447 -21.10 2.05 -10.48
C LEU A 447 -20.70 2.82 -9.22
N LEU A 448 -19.86 3.84 -9.36
CA LEU A 448 -19.37 4.63 -8.22
C LEU A 448 -20.51 5.37 -7.48
N ASP A 449 -21.59 5.71 -8.18
CA ASP A 449 -22.75 6.42 -7.60
C ASP A 449 -23.73 5.51 -6.85
N ARG A 450 -23.54 4.18 -6.90
CA ARG A 450 -24.40 3.21 -6.23
C ARG A 450 -24.19 3.18 -4.72
N HIS A 451 -25.23 2.69 -4.03
CA HIS A 451 -25.13 2.20 -2.66
C HIS A 451 -25.20 0.68 -2.70
N ILE A 452 -24.36 0.03 -1.91
CA ILE A 452 -24.31 -1.42 -1.80
C ILE A 452 -24.45 -1.80 -0.34
N ASN A 453 -25.27 -2.81 -0.08
CA ASN A 453 -25.30 -3.50 1.19
C ASN A 453 -24.27 -4.61 1.13
N GLY A 454 -23.25 -4.52 1.97
CA GLY A 454 -22.22 -5.54 2.05
C GLY A 454 -21.74 -5.73 3.48
N SER A 455 -20.53 -6.26 3.60
CA SER A 455 -19.87 -6.43 4.89
C SER A 455 -18.61 -5.57 5.01
N GLN A 456 -18.35 -5.05 6.21
CA GLN A 456 -17.10 -4.40 6.56
C GLN A 456 -16.30 -5.31 7.46
N SER A 457 -15.02 -5.42 7.17
CA SER A 457 -14.06 -6.16 7.98
C SER A 457 -12.69 -5.50 7.91
N LYS A 458 -11.71 -6.04 8.63
CA LYS A 458 -10.32 -5.63 8.47
C LYS A 458 -9.78 -6.26 7.18
N ILE A 459 -9.21 -5.43 6.31
CA ILE A 459 -8.73 -5.82 4.99
C ILE A 459 -7.29 -5.38 4.78
N HIS A 460 -6.57 -6.11 3.94
CA HIS A 460 -5.22 -5.75 3.50
C HIS A 460 -5.23 -4.44 2.72
N GLY A 461 -6.21 -4.26 1.85
CA GLY A 461 -6.41 -3.06 1.04
C GLY A 461 -5.53 -2.99 -0.22
N ASP A 462 -4.65 -3.97 -0.43
CA ASP A 462 -3.84 -4.12 -1.64
C ASP A 462 -3.39 -5.59 -1.81
N LEU A 463 -4.31 -6.54 -1.64
CA LEU A 463 -3.96 -7.96 -1.71
C LEU A 463 -3.71 -8.39 -3.16
N HIS A 464 -2.49 -8.81 -3.47
CA HIS A 464 -2.09 -9.35 -4.77
C HIS A 464 -0.98 -10.41 -4.61
N LEU A 465 -0.64 -11.15 -5.67
CA LEU A 465 0.34 -12.26 -5.60
C LEU A 465 1.71 -11.85 -5.02
N GLY A 466 2.15 -10.61 -5.24
CA GLY A 466 3.39 -10.07 -4.64
C GLY A 466 3.34 -9.78 -3.12
N ASN A 467 2.15 -9.66 -2.51
CA ASN A 467 1.97 -9.33 -1.09
C ASN A 467 1.72 -10.57 -0.22
N VAL A 468 1.80 -11.76 -0.82
CA VAL A 468 1.70 -13.04 -0.14
C VAL A 468 3.05 -13.74 -0.22
N LEU A 469 3.68 -13.99 0.92
CA LEU A 469 4.88 -14.80 1.02
C LEU A 469 4.54 -16.26 1.31
N ILE A 470 5.27 -17.16 0.68
CA ILE A 470 5.23 -18.59 0.95
C ILE A 470 6.53 -19.00 1.65
N GLY A 471 6.34 -19.60 2.82
CA GLY A 471 7.38 -20.21 3.60
C GLY A 471 7.57 -21.70 3.35
N PRO A 472 8.41 -22.34 4.19
CA PRO A 472 8.53 -23.78 4.20
C PRO A 472 7.18 -24.46 4.42
N ASN A 473 7.01 -25.62 3.79
CA ASN A 473 5.80 -26.45 3.84
C ASN A 473 4.51 -25.78 3.31
N GLY A 474 4.61 -24.68 2.56
CA GLY A 474 3.45 -24.02 1.94
C GLY A 474 2.75 -22.99 2.84
N SER A 475 3.30 -22.70 4.02
CA SER A 475 2.77 -21.69 4.94
C SER A 475 2.72 -20.31 4.29
N MET A 476 1.60 -19.59 4.43
CA MET A 476 1.41 -18.27 3.81
C MET A 476 1.43 -17.13 4.82
N TRP A 477 2.04 -16.01 4.43
CA TRP A 477 2.10 -14.77 5.22
C TRP A 477 1.77 -13.56 4.36
N LEU A 478 1.22 -12.53 4.99
CA LEU A 478 0.96 -11.22 4.38
C LEU A 478 2.10 -10.26 4.70
N ILE A 479 2.42 -9.40 3.75
CA ILE A 479 3.37 -8.29 3.87
C ILE A 479 2.82 -7.07 3.14
N ASP A 480 3.43 -5.90 3.35
CA ASP A 480 2.97 -4.62 2.79
C ASP A 480 1.61 -4.15 3.32
N PHE A 481 1.59 -3.78 4.60
CA PHE A 481 0.38 -3.34 5.28
C PHE A 481 0.09 -1.84 5.07
N GLY A 482 0.75 -1.20 4.10
CA GLY A 482 0.60 0.24 3.82
C GLY A 482 -0.83 0.67 3.47
N HIS A 483 -1.68 -0.28 3.07
CA HIS A 483 -3.08 -0.03 2.72
C HIS A 483 -4.09 -0.65 3.71
N THR A 484 -3.62 -1.31 4.78
CA THR A 484 -4.50 -2.01 5.72
C THR A 484 -5.40 -1.03 6.47
N ARG A 485 -6.70 -1.38 6.52
CA ARG A 485 -7.75 -0.59 7.16
C ARG A 485 -8.98 -1.47 7.42
N ASP A 486 -10.00 -0.89 8.04
CA ASP A 486 -11.35 -1.44 7.96
C ASP A 486 -12.00 -0.96 6.65
N GLY A 487 -12.71 -1.84 5.96
CA GLY A 487 -13.28 -1.56 4.65
C GLY A 487 -14.15 -2.70 4.13
N HIS A 488 -14.60 -2.59 2.88
CA HIS A 488 -15.43 -3.63 2.28
C HIS A 488 -14.68 -4.98 2.22
N THR A 489 -15.22 -6.01 2.91
CA THR A 489 -14.57 -7.30 3.15
C THR A 489 -14.05 -7.96 1.87
N LEU A 490 -14.83 -7.90 0.79
CA LEU A 490 -14.55 -8.63 -0.44
C LEU A 490 -13.57 -7.91 -1.38
N PHE A 491 -13.13 -6.69 -1.03
CA PHE A 491 -12.20 -5.92 -1.84
C PHE A 491 -10.84 -6.64 -2.02
N ASP A 492 -10.34 -7.27 -0.96
CA ASP A 492 -9.09 -8.04 -1.02
C ASP A 492 -9.18 -9.18 -2.03
N TRP A 493 -10.27 -9.95 -1.99
CA TRP A 493 -10.48 -11.09 -2.88
C TRP A 493 -10.70 -10.67 -4.33
N ALA A 494 -11.40 -9.56 -4.56
CA ALA A 494 -11.57 -8.99 -5.90
C ALA A 494 -10.22 -8.52 -6.49
N SER A 495 -9.40 -7.85 -5.68
CA SER A 495 -8.04 -7.45 -6.08
C SER A 495 -7.15 -8.66 -6.37
N PHE A 496 -7.31 -9.73 -5.58
CA PHE A 496 -6.54 -10.95 -5.72
C PHE A 496 -6.94 -11.76 -6.96
N GLU A 497 -8.24 -11.88 -7.27
CA GLU A 497 -8.75 -12.49 -8.51
C GLU A 497 -8.20 -11.74 -9.74
N VAL A 498 -8.17 -10.41 -9.73
CA VAL A 498 -7.54 -9.58 -10.77
C VAL A 498 -6.06 -9.88 -10.92
N SER A 499 -5.32 -10.01 -9.81
CA SER A 499 -3.89 -10.35 -9.86
C SER A 499 -3.65 -11.75 -10.43
N ILE A 500 -4.45 -12.76 -10.06
CA ILE A 500 -4.30 -14.11 -10.64
C ILE A 500 -4.61 -14.10 -12.13
N LEU A 501 -5.75 -13.54 -12.53
CA LEU A 501 -6.16 -13.52 -13.93
C LEU A 501 -5.14 -12.75 -14.81
N GLY A 502 -4.68 -11.59 -14.34
CA GLY A 502 -3.80 -10.71 -15.11
C GLY A 502 -2.31 -11.06 -15.05
N ASP A 503 -1.79 -11.44 -13.88
CA ASP A 503 -0.35 -11.66 -13.67
C ASP A 503 0.05 -13.15 -13.78
N ALA A 504 -0.90 -14.09 -13.70
CA ALA A 504 -0.59 -15.52 -13.76
C ALA A 504 -1.28 -16.25 -14.93
N VAL A 505 -2.59 -16.06 -15.11
CA VAL A 505 -3.34 -16.80 -16.13
C VAL A 505 -2.98 -16.31 -17.53
N MET A 506 -3.18 -15.02 -17.82
CA MET A 506 -2.93 -14.49 -19.17
C MET A 506 -1.48 -14.65 -19.65
N PRO A 507 -0.43 -14.43 -18.82
CA PRO A 507 0.96 -14.64 -19.23
C PRO A 507 1.33 -16.10 -19.51
N SER A 508 0.54 -17.07 -19.02
CA SER A 508 0.73 -18.49 -19.29
C SER A 508 0.12 -18.96 -20.63
N LEU A 509 -0.59 -18.06 -21.32
CA LEU A 509 -1.32 -18.26 -22.57
C LEU A 509 -0.81 -17.26 -23.65
N ASP A 510 -1.50 -17.13 -24.78
CA ASP A 510 -1.06 -16.38 -25.97
C ASP A 510 -1.39 -14.86 -25.96
N GLU A 511 -1.73 -14.27 -24.81
CA GLU A 511 -1.98 -12.82 -24.60
C GLU A 511 -2.92 -12.11 -25.61
N SER A 512 -3.64 -12.86 -26.44
CA SER A 512 -4.49 -12.35 -27.51
C SER A 512 -5.87 -11.92 -27.01
N TRP A 513 -6.59 -11.13 -27.83
CA TRP A 513 -7.99 -10.81 -27.55
C TRP A 513 -8.89 -12.05 -27.58
N ASP A 514 -8.60 -13.04 -28.42
CA ASP A 514 -9.38 -14.27 -28.51
C ASP A 514 -9.23 -15.11 -27.25
N THR A 515 -8.03 -15.20 -26.69
CA THR A 515 -7.79 -15.86 -25.41
C THR A 515 -8.39 -15.10 -24.25
N ALA A 516 -8.33 -13.76 -24.25
CA ALA A 516 -9.04 -12.95 -23.26
C ALA A 516 -10.57 -13.22 -23.30
N ARG A 517 -11.17 -13.33 -24.49
CA ARG A 517 -12.59 -13.70 -24.66
C ARG A 517 -12.88 -15.12 -24.21
N LEU A 518 -11.99 -16.07 -24.49
CA LEU A 518 -12.12 -17.47 -24.06
C LEU A 518 -12.13 -17.56 -22.53
N ILE A 519 -11.17 -16.93 -21.85
CA ILE A 519 -11.14 -16.88 -20.38
C ILE A 519 -12.40 -16.19 -19.83
N LEU A 520 -12.86 -15.12 -20.47
CA LEU A 520 -14.10 -14.45 -20.08
C LEU A 520 -15.32 -15.39 -20.18
N GLN A 521 -15.39 -16.28 -21.17
CA GLN A 521 -16.47 -17.27 -21.29
C GLN A 521 -16.47 -18.25 -20.12
N TYR A 522 -15.31 -18.69 -19.65
CA TYR A 522 -15.21 -19.53 -18.45
C TYR A 522 -15.61 -18.78 -17.18
N ILE A 523 -15.30 -17.48 -17.09
CA ILE A 523 -15.78 -16.62 -16.00
C ILE A 523 -17.31 -16.48 -16.03
N VAL A 524 -17.92 -16.35 -17.21
CA VAL A 524 -19.38 -16.39 -17.35
C VAL A 524 -19.93 -17.73 -16.87
N ALA A 525 -19.32 -18.85 -17.25
CA ALA A 525 -19.73 -20.18 -16.77
C ALA A 525 -19.65 -20.29 -15.24
N LEU A 526 -18.60 -19.75 -14.61
CA LEU A 526 -18.49 -19.67 -13.15
C LEU A 526 -19.62 -18.82 -12.54
N ASN A 527 -19.89 -17.64 -13.09
CA ASN A 527 -20.98 -16.77 -12.62
C ASN A 527 -22.35 -17.48 -12.68
N THR A 528 -22.56 -18.30 -13.72
CA THR A 528 -23.82 -19.03 -13.93
C THR A 528 -23.83 -20.43 -13.33
N ARG A 529 -22.80 -20.79 -12.54
CA ARG A 529 -22.62 -22.14 -11.95
C ARG A 529 -22.78 -23.27 -12.97
N THR A 530 -22.28 -23.02 -14.19
CA THR A 530 -22.30 -23.98 -15.30
C THR A 530 -20.99 -24.77 -15.27
N PRO A 531 -21.02 -26.11 -15.46
CA PRO A 531 -19.82 -26.92 -15.46
C PRO A 531 -18.79 -26.43 -16.48
N ILE A 532 -17.55 -26.28 -16.03
CA ILE A 532 -16.43 -25.89 -16.88
C ILE A 532 -15.78 -27.15 -17.43
N SER A 533 -15.71 -27.24 -18.75
CA SER A 533 -14.89 -28.25 -19.43
C SER A 533 -13.91 -27.54 -20.36
N SER A 534 -12.63 -27.77 -20.13
CA SER A 534 -11.53 -27.28 -20.97
C SER A 534 -10.59 -28.44 -21.24
N SER A 535 -10.20 -28.61 -22.50
CA SER A 535 -9.15 -29.55 -22.90
C SER A 535 -7.76 -29.04 -22.53
N ASP A 536 -7.57 -27.72 -22.40
CA ASP A 536 -6.32 -27.12 -21.90
C ASP A 536 -6.27 -27.22 -20.37
N SER A 537 -5.26 -27.95 -19.87
CA SER A 537 -5.02 -28.15 -18.44
C SER A 537 -4.70 -26.85 -17.71
N ARG A 538 -4.01 -25.89 -18.34
CA ARG A 538 -3.65 -24.61 -17.72
C ARG A 538 -4.89 -23.79 -17.41
N ILE A 539 -5.82 -23.73 -18.38
CA ILE A 539 -7.11 -23.04 -18.20
C ILE A 539 -7.94 -23.73 -17.12
N ARG A 540 -8.00 -25.07 -17.14
CA ARG A 540 -8.73 -25.84 -16.14
C ARG A 540 -8.23 -25.54 -14.72
N VAL A 541 -6.91 -25.62 -14.48
CA VAL A 541 -6.30 -25.33 -13.18
C VAL A 541 -6.50 -23.86 -12.77
N ALA A 542 -6.39 -22.93 -13.72
CA ALA A 542 -6.68 -21.52 -13.48
C ALA A 542 -8.12 -21.34 -12.98
N MET A 543 -9.10 -21.95 -13.65
CA MET A 543 -10.50 -21.84 -13.25
C MET A 543 -10.80 -22.55 -11.93
N GLU A 544 -10.17 -23.70 -11.63
CA GLU A 544 -10.23 -24.34 -10.31
C GLU A 544 -9.70 -23.40 -9.19
N THR A 545 -8.68 -22.59 -9.50
CA THR A 545 -8.14 -21.59 -8.57
C THR A 545 -9.10 -20.42 -8.36
N ILE A 546 -9.73 -19.91 -9.44
CA ILE A 546 -10.74 -18.85 -9.35
C ILE A 546 -11.99 -19.34 -8.63
N GLU A 547 -12.44 -20.57 -8.89
CA GLU A 547 -13.54 -21.21 -8.17
C GLU A 547 -13.23 -21.28 -6.66
N ALA A 548 -12.01 -21.65 -6.29
CA ALA A 548 -11.60 -21.66 -4.88
C ALA A 548 -11.66 -20.27 -4.23
N ILE A 549 -11.32 -19.19 -4.95
CA ILE A 549 -11.50 -17.80 -4.47
C ILE A 549 -12.98 -17.47 -4.33
N ARG A 550 -13.81 -17.88 -5.29
CA ARG A 550 -15.25 -17.60 -5.26
C ARG A 550 -15.97 -18.34 -4.14
N ASP A 551 -15.51 -19.52 -3.77
CA ASP A 551 -16.00 -20.20 -2.57
C ASP A 551 -15.68 -19.41 -1.29
N ILE A 552 -14.46 -18.86 -1.18
CA ILE A 552 -14.08 -17.97 -0.07
C ILE A 552 -14.95 -16.71 -0.06
N VAL A 553 -15.17 -16.11 -1.23
CA VAL A 553 -16.04 -14.94 -1.40
C VAL A 553 -17.45 -15.27 -0.95
N GLN A 554 -17.99 -16.44 -1.34
CA GLN A 554 -19.34 -16.85 -0.96
C GLN A 554 -19.49 -16.96 0.56
N GLU A 555 -18.48 -17.47 1.28
CA GLU A 555 -18.47 -17.49 2.75
C GLU A 555 -18.41 -16.09 3.41
N CYS A 556 -17.91 -15.09 2.68
CA CYS A 556 -17.76 -13.72 3.14
C CYS A 556 -18.89 -12.79 2.71
N LEU A 557 -19.78 -13.26 1.82
CA LEU A 557 -20.94 -12.49 1.36
C LEU A 557 -21.90 -12.21 2.52
N THR A 558 -22.54 -11.06 2.45
CA THR A 558 -23.60 -10.67 3.39
C THR A 558 -24.89 -11.44 3.11
N ASP A 559 -25.19 -11.64 1.83
CA ASP A 559 -26.25 -12.49 1.33
C ASP A 559 -25.66 -13.38 0.23
N GLU A 560 -25.59 -14.69 0.49
CA GLU A 560 -24.96 -15.67 -0.41
C GLU A 560 -25.62 -15.74 -1.80
N THR A 561 -26.82 -15.19 -1.95
CA THR A 561 -27.56 -15.14 -3.22
C THR A 561 -27.26 -13.88 -4.02
N ARG A 562 -26.69 -12.85 -3.39
CA ARG A 562 -26.47 -11.50 -3.93
C ARG A 562 -24.98 -11.22 -4.13
N TRP A 563 -24.52 -11.34 -5.36
CA TRP A 563 -23.10 -11.16 -5.72
C TRP A 563 -22.75 -9.72 -6.15
N ASP A 564 -23.70 -8.78 -6.06
CA ASP A 564 -23.50 -7.39 -6.51
C ASP A 564 -22.42 -6.65 -5.73
N GLU A 565 -22.25 -6.94 -4.44
CA GLU A 565 -21.14 -6.39 -3.64
C GLU A 565 -19.78 -6.84 -4.16
N TYR A 566 -19.63 -8.12 -4.51
CA TYR A 566 -18.39 -8.67 -5.07
C TYR A 566 -18.15 -8.18 -6.50
N TYR A 567 -19.15 -8.26 -7.37
CA TYR A 567 -18.99 -7.88 -8.78
C TYR A 567 -18.71 -6.39 -8.94
N THR A 568 -19.22 -5.54 -8.04
CA THR A 568 -18.85 -4.11 -8.05
C THR A 568 -17.37 -3.92 -7.71
N ALA A 569 -16.88 -4.62 -6.67
CA ALA A 569 -15.46 -4.61 -6.31
C ALA A 569 -14.59 -5.08 -7.48
N LEU A 570 -14.96 -6.22 -8.08
CA LEU A 570 -14.22 -6.84 -9.17
C LEU A 570 -14.22 -5.98 -10.44
N ALA A 571 -15.34 -5.33 -10.76
CA ALA A 571 -15.44 -4.40 -11.90
C ALA A 571 -14.43 -3.24 -11.77
N LEU A 572 -14.37 -2.60 -10.60
CA LEU A 572 -13.52 -1.44 -10.36
C LEU A 572 -12.05 -1.83 -10.19
N CYS A 573 -11.76 -2.99 -9.59
CA CYS A 573 -10.40 -3.53 -9.53
C CYS A 573 -9.86 -3.87 -10.92
N ALA A 574 -10.68 -4.50 -11.77
CA ALA A 574 -10.31 -4.82 -13.15
C ALA A 574 -10.14 -3.54 -14.00
N LEU A 575 -11.02 -2.55 -13.84
CA LEU A 575 -10.86 -1.26 -14.52
C LEU A 575 -9.60 -0.52 -14.05
N ARG A 576 -9.23 -0.58 -12.77
CA ARG A 576 -7.94 -0.05 -12.31
C ARG A 576 -6.78 -0.74 -13.05
N ALA A 577 -6.84 -2.07 -13.19
CA ALA A 577 -5.74 -2.87 -13.70
C ALA A 577 -5.37 -2.58 -15.17
N ILE A 578 -6.26 -2.04 -16.00
CA ILE A 578 -5.91 -1.66 -17.39
C ILE A 578 -4.85 -0.55 -17.45
N THR A 579 -4.68 0.19 -16.35
CA THR A 579 -3.71 1.28 -16.22
C THR A 579 -2.33 0.82 -15.76
N TRP A 580 -2.18 -0.47 -15.41
CA TRP A 580 -0.94 -0.99 -14.84
C TRP A 580 0.06 -1.42 -15.92
N ASP A 581 1.13 -0.65 -16.11
CA ASP A 581 2.21 -1.05 -17.03
C ASP A 581 2.89 -2.40 -16.70
N THR A 582 2.91 -2.81 -15.42
CA THR A 582 3.49 -4.09 -14.99
C THR A 582 2.65 -5.31 -15.32
N MET A 583 1.36 -5.11 -15.61
CA MET A 583 0.50 -6.20 -16.04
C MET A 583 0.71 -6.42 -17.53
N SER A 584 0.81 -7.70 -17.92
CA SER A 584 0.94 -8.12 -19.32
C SER A 584 -0.13 -7.48 -20.21
N LEU A 585 0.16 -7.36 -21.51
CA LEU A 585 -0.80 -6.81 -22.47
C LEU A 585 -2.07 -7.68 -22.51
N GLY A 586 -1.89 -9.01 -22.53
CA GLY A 586 -3.00 -9.96 -22.44
C GLY A 586 -3.81 -9.82 -21.14
N GLY A 587 -3.13 -9.66 -20.00
CA GLY A 587 -3.76 -9.41 -18.70
C GLY A 587 -4.66 -8.19 -18.74
N ARG A 588 -4.14 -7.06 -19.22
CA ARG A 588 -4.93 -5.81 -19.31
C ARG A 588 -6.12 -5.90 -20.28
N ARG A 589 -5.99 -6.65 -21.38
CA ARG A 589 -7.11 -6.95 -22.29
C ARG A 589 -8.24 -7.71 -21.59
N LEU A 590 -7.90 -8.76 -20.85
CA LEU A 590 -8.87 -9.52 -20.06
C LEU A 590 -9.53 -8.62 -18.99
N MET A 591 -8.75 -7.79 -18.30
CA MET A 591 -9.29 -6.90 -17.27
C MET A 591 -10.28 -5.88 -17.82
N PHE A 592 -10.08 -5.36 -19.04
CA PHE A 592 -11.05 -4.48 -19.70
C PHE A 592 -12.39 -5.20 -19.93
N LEU A 593 -12.36 -6.42 -20.46
CA LEU A 593 -13.58 -7.22 -20.68
C LEU A 593 -14.24 -7.64 -19.37
N LEU A 594 -13.45 -8.02 -18.36
CA LEU A 594 -13.91 -8.40 -17.03
C LEU A 594 -14.65 -7.25 -16.35
N ALA A 595 -14.11 -6.03 -16.42
CA ALA A 595 -14.77 -4.84 -15.89
C ALA A 595 -16.15 -4.63 -16.53
N GLY A 596 -16.24 -4.78 -17.85
CA GLY A 596 -17.49 -4.68 -18.59
C GLY A 596 -18.50 -5.78 -18.26
N LEU A 597 -18.04 -7.01 -18.08
CA LEU A 597 -18.90 -8.15 -17.69
C LEU A 597 -19.47 -7.96 -16.29
N MET A 598 -18.62 -7.61 -15.32
CA MET A 598 -19.05 -7.42 -13.94
C MET A 598 -20.02 -6.24 -13.80
N ALA A 599 -19.79 -5.14 -14.52
CA ALA A 599 -20.74 -4.02 -14.59
C ALA A 599 -22.11 -4.46 -15.13
N LEU A 600 -22.12 -5.38 -16.11
CA LEU A 600 -23.36 -5.95 -16.66
C LEU A 600 -24.10 -6.81 -15.62
N GLU A 601 -23.39 -7.68 -14.90
CA GLU A 601 -23.97 -8.52 -13.83
C GLU A 601 -24.59 -7.68 -12.71
N VAL A 602 -23.90 -6.62 -12.27
CA VAL A 602 -24.40 -5.67 -11.27
C VAL A 602 -25.66 -4.94 -11.75
N ASN A 603 -25.76 -4.62 -13.04
CA ASN A 603 -26.95 -4.01 -13.63
C ASN A 603 -28.13 -5.01 -13.69
N TYR A 604 -27.87 -6.29 -13.96
CA TYR A 604 -28.92 -7.31 -13.96
C TYR A 604 -29.46 -7.60 -12.56
N ALA A 605 -28.59 -7.69 -11.55
CA ALA A 605 -29.00 -7.89 -10.16
C ALA A 605 -29.97 -6.80 -9.68
N ALA A 606 -29.75 -5.55 -10.09
CA ALA A 606 -30.61 -4.42 -9.74
C ALA A 606 -32.01 -4.45 -10.40
N LEU A 607 -32.23 -5.28 -11.43
CA LEU A 607 -33.52 -5.42 -12.11
C LEU A 607 -34.41 -6.51 -11.48
N VAL A 608 -33.90 -7.29 -10.53
CA VAL A 608 -34.66 -8.31 -9.81
C VAL A 608 -35.32 -7.62 -8.60
N PRO A 609 -36.67 -7.57 -8.49
CA PRO A 609 -37.35 -6.87 -7.40
C PRO A 609 -36.99 -7.45 -6.03
N GLU A 610 -36.72 -6.57 -5.06
CA GLU A 610 -36.53 -6.92 -3.65
C GLU A 610 -37.81 -7.58 -3.11
N THR A 611 -37.74 -8.87 -2.76
CA THR A 611 -38.73 -9.44 -1.85
C THR A 611 -38.48 -8.89 -0.45
N LEU A 612 -39.24 -7.85 -0.12
CA LEU A 612 -39.69 -7.41 1.21
C LEU A 612 -38.79 -7.84 2.40
N THR A 613 -38.00 -6.89 2.91
CA THR A 613 -37.74 -6.79 4.36
C THR A 613 -37.99 -5.35 4.80
N PRO A 614 -38.70 -5.13 5.93
CA PRO A 614 -39.23 -3.81 6.27
C PRO A 614 -38.16 -2.91 6.87
N SER A 615 -38.29 -1.61 6.61
CA SER A 615 -37.48 -0.53 7.16
C SER A 615 -37.58 -0.50 8.70
N PRO A 616 -36.47 -0.40 9.45
CA PRO A 616 -36.49 -0.22 10.89
C PRO A 616 -36.55 1.29 11.20
N ASP A 617 -37.69 1.94 10.94
CA ASP A 617 -37.93 3.34 11.34
C ASP A 617 -39.44 3.61 11.45
N GLU A 618 -40.12 2.98 12.40
CA GLU A 618 -41.40 3.48 12.95
C GLU A 618 -41.55 3.03 14.43
N ASP A 619 -40.70 3.58 15.32
CA ASP A 619 -41.01 3.60 16.75
C ASP A 619 -41.82 4.86 17.08
N GLY A 620 -43.15 4.72 17.02
CA GLY A 620 -44.13 5.67 17.54
C GLY A 620 -45.07 4.98 18.54
N PRO A 621 -45.51 5.65 19.63
CA PRO A 621 -46.10 4.97 20.77
C PRO A 621 -47.51 4.43 20.48
N ILE A 622 -47.71 3.18 20.88
CA ILE A 622 -48.96 2.41 20.83
C ILE A 622 -50.02 3.10 21.71
N SER A 623 -51.22 3.34 21.15
CA SER A 623 -52.46 3.53 21.90
C SER A 623 -53.51 2.52 21.44
N PRO A 624 -54.32 1.92 22.34
CA PRO A 624 -55.20 0.83 21.99
C PRO A 624 -56.57 1.34 21.50
N GLY A 625 -57.01 0.85 20.35
CA GLY A 625 -58.31 1.20 19.78
C GLY A 625 -58.85 0.09 18.87
N THR A 626 -59.91 -0.55 19.33
CA THR A 626 -60.70 -1.61 18.71
C THR A 626 -61.27 -1.25 17.33
N SER A 627 -61.17 -2.16 16.35
CA SER A 627 -62.29 -2.65 15.50
C SER A 627 -61.80 -3.50 14.31
N THR A 628 -62.24 -4.76 14.22
CA THR A 628 -62.49 -5.48 12.96
C THR A 628 -63.74 -4.88 12.27
N PRO A 629 -64.13 -5.18 11.01
CA PRO A 629 -63.73 -6.30 10.13
C PRO A 629 -63.57 -5.97 8.62
N LYS A 630 -62.99 -6.90 7.83
CA LYS A 630 -63.71 -7.65 6.77
C LYS A 630 -62.73 -8.46 5.89
N THR A 631 -62.96 -9.76 5.92
CA THR A 631 -62.67 -10.77 4.91
C THR A 631 -63.18 -10.37 3.53
N ASP A 632 -62.34 -10.52 2.52
CA ASP A 632 -62.75 -11.03 1.21
C ASP A 632 -61.77 -12.12 0.77
N VAL A 633 -62.37 -13.22 0.33
CA VAL A 633 -61.79 -14.50 -0.05
C VAL A 633 -61.46 -14.44 -1.53
N ILE A 634 -60.24 -14.81 -1.94
CA ILE A 634 -60.00 -15.47 -3.23
C ILE A 634 -58.98 -16.61 -3.02
N ASP A 635 -59.42 -17.78 -3.45
CA ASP A 635 -58.81 -19.10 -3.39
C ASP A 635 -57.44 -19.23 -4.08
N ASP A 636 -56.57 -19.98 -3.39
CA ASP A 636 -55.95 -21.23 -3.83
C ASP A 636 -55.45 -21.35 -5.30
N LEU A 637 -54.14 -21.19 -5.49
CA LEU A 637 -53.37 -22.00 -6.46
C LEU A 637 -51.95 -22.26 -5.91
N THR A 638 -51.68 -23.54 -5.67
CA THR A 638 -50.39 -24.13 -5.35
C THR A 638 -49.37 -23.93 -6.50
N PRO A 639 -48.05 -23.97 -6.20
CA PRO A 639 -47.01 -23.61 -7.16
C PRO A 639 -46.70 -24.78 -8.09
N ASP A 640 -46.97 -24.59 -9.39
CA ASP A 640 -46.60 -25.56 -10.41
C ASP A 640 -45.11 -25.42 -10.75
N HIS A 641 -44.38 -26.50 -10.52
CA HIS A 641 -43.00 -26.69 -10.94
C HIS A 641 -42.99 -26.99 -12.45
N GLN A 642 -42.63 -26.03 -13.32
CA GLN A 642 -42.23 -26.24 -14.73
C GLN A 642 -41.80 -24.89 -15.34
N SER A 643 -40.72 -24.71 -16.10
CA SER A 643 -39.58 -25.52 -16.47
C SER A 643 -38.51 -24.52 -16.97
N ARG A 644 -37.23 -24.79 -16.66
CA ARG A 644 -36.06 -24.00 -17.08
C ARG A 644 -35.69 -24.39 -18.52
N PRO A 645 -36.04 -23.57 -19.53
CA PRO A 645 -35.08 -23.30 -20.59
C PRO A 645 -35.01 -21.83 -21.07
N ASP A 646 -35.77 -20.89 -20.49
CA ASP A 646 -35.89 -19.53 -21.06
C ASP A 646 -34.96 -18.44 -20.50
N ILE A 647 -34.00 -18.80 -19.65
CA ILE A 647 -32.99 -17.85 -19.13
C ILE A 647 -31.79 -17.70 -20.09
N LEU A 648 -31.52 -18.69 -20.94
CA LEU A 648 -30.39 -18.68 -21.88
C LEU A 648 -30.65 -17.82 -23.13
N LYS A 649 -31.89 -17.82 -23.67
CA LYS A 649 -32.25 -17.00 -24.85
C LYS A 649 -32.26 -15.50 -24.58
N ARG A 650 -32.53 -15.07 -23.34
CA ARG A 650 -32.42 -13.64 -22.93
C ARG A 650 -30.98 -13.18 -22.69
N ARG A 651 -30.00 -14.10 -22.72
CA ARG A 651 -28.56 -13.84 -22.44
C ARG A 651 -27.66 -13.91 -23.69
N GLY A 652 -28.22 -14.02 -24.90
CA GLY A 652 -27.46 -13.92 -26.16
C GLY A 652 -26.47 -15.05 -26.43
N ILE A 653 -26.69 -16.24 -25.87
CA ILE A 653 -25.85 -17.43 -26.12
C ILE A 653 -26.66 -18.41 -26.98
N ASP A 654 -26.51 -18.32 -28.30
CA ASP A 654 -27.00 -19.33 -29.23
C ASP A 654 -25.92 -20.42 -29.41
N SER A 655 -25.99 -21.44 -28.55
CA SER A 655 -25.33 -22.76 -28.64
C SER A 655 -23.78 -22.83 -28.65
N TRP A 656 -23.27 -23.81 -27.89
CA TRP A 656 -21.86 -24.23 -27.88
C TRP A 656 -21.53 -25.00 -29.17
N PRO A 657 -20.31 -24.88 -29.74
CA PRO A 657 -19.88 -25.80 -30.78
C PRO A 657 -19.54 -27.15 -30.13
N ASP A 658 -20.23 -28.20 -30.57
CA ASP A 658 -19.72 -29.56 -30.41
C ASP A 658 -18.40 -29.68 -31.18
N ASP A 659 -17.38 -30.20 -30.52
CA ASP A 659 -16.17 -30.70 -31.17
C ASP A 659 -16.56 -31.76 -32.21
N LYS A 660 -16.52 -31.39 -33.50
CA LYS A 660 -16.11 -32.23 -34.64
C LYS A 660 -16.15 -31.46 -35.96
N HIS A 661 -14.95 -31.37 -36.56
CA HIS A 661 -14.58 -30.99 -37.93
C HIS A 661 -14.35 -29.50 -38.23
#